data_AF-A0A1Q8YB63-F1
#
_entry.id   AF-A0A1Q8YB63-F1
#
_cell.length_a   1.000
_cell.length_b   1.000
_cell.length_c   1.000
_cell.angle_alpha   90.00
_cell.angle_beta   90.00
_cell.angle_gamma   90.00
#
_symmetry.space_group_name_H-M   'P 1'
#
loop_
_entity.id
_entity.type
_entity.pdbx_description
1 polymer ?
#
loop_
_entity_poly.entity_id
_entity_poly.type
_entity_poly.pdbx_seq_one_letter_code
_entity_poly.pdbx_strand_id
1 'polypeptide(L)'
;MHLAMARRFARSMDDPVSHFNQSQFSAAEHYAIAVSLLVDAAERALACQLFLKAAVQARQSGSFTTAERYLRLGVNLLPQGGWQNDEAHQGDSSASTIAFALHAELHLVLYSLSRHVEADALYAELTTYVTSPMQLVDSACVQIVSLSNRTLYGEAVALCNTLLGHWHIGAPTDDVVAVVQLELDRFYALVAAGALEQLGQGSDLSDDRLLAVARLLNRTAAAALFFNPLIGFWFFIRSACLALEHGYCPKGIASLSAVVMCTITLRGDYVTGCRASLIAVELAKKRQQGLQAARTYDAFSVVGSHWVRPLEEVITTARMALDGLVRAGDFEYACFTYYQTFTAQLDTGAGFAELNNTIEAALCFALKTGNRHCAKSLVSMRQLLRALQGQTHSPGRFDDAEFKETQHLIAAKDIPVALCYFHIYRALSACLFNKDEALRQHVEKAVTLAPYITGFYPTALANLLHSLALIQHIRATTPADSERTGLLERLAANQTWLSARASDAPMNFGHLYDLVEAERLDAIEQPWSALQLFEQAMLKAQGNQRPWHHALITERASQFCMRRRLEHVGRQLLTRAHSLYQAWGAVGKTQAMKTELPFVGTAQRGRWLSNHGDPSDQNSLLRAFQMLASETSLPRLVMRIVELVGQMTGATDVRFSLLDDEKRWILEGGLRGREQMERMTQHEAEEKRLVSSSVQRLALKTLQPIVSDDAVVDRRFDETFIKEWQRTKRLGQPLALVFIDVDLFKKYNDHYGHQAGDMCLKRVAHTICTSVQRAEDLVARYGGEEFVVLLPGLGSRRCFVSGKKAGQKSVRHG
;
A
#
# COMPACT_ATOMS: atom_id res chain seq x y z
N MET A 1 57.00 20.07 -30.74
CA MET A 1 55.98 21.10 -30.43
C MET A 1 55.16 20.75 -29.19
N HIS A 2 54.35 19.68 -29.20
CA HIS A 2 53.49 19.32 -28.06
C HIS A 2 54.25 19.17 -26.73
N LEU A 3 55.42 18.52 -26.71
CA LEU A 3 56.23 18.41 -25.49
C LEU A 3 56.64 19.79 -24.92
N ALA A 4 57.00 20.74 -25.78
CA ALA A 4 57.37 22.09 -25.36
C ALA A 4 56.16 22.87 -24.81
N MET A 5 54.98 22.68 -25.41
CA MET A 5 53.72 23.24 -24.91
C MET A 5 53.32 22.63 -23.56
N ALA A 6 53.45 21.30 -23.42
CA ALA A 6 53.17 20.59 -22.18
C ALA A 6 54.03 21.14 -21.02
N ARG A 7 55.35 21.26 -21.24
CA ARG A 7 56.28 21.86 -20.28
C ARG A 7 55.93 23.32 -19.94
N ARG A 8 55.48 24.10 -20.92
CA ARG A 8 55.08 25.50 -20.71
C ARG A 8 53.83 25.59 -19.83
N PHE A 9 52.80 24.80 -20.12
CA PHE A 9 51.59 24.75 -19.30
C PHE A 9 51.87 24.20 -17.91
N ALA A 10 52.78 23.24 -17.79
CA ALA A 10 53.18 22.72 -16.49
C ALA A 10 53.92 23.76 -15.64
N ARG A 11 54.80 24.57 -16.23
CA ARG A 11 55.49 25.66 -15.52
C ARG A 11 54.58 26.82 -15.13
N SER A 12 53.52 27.09 -15.89
CA SER A 12 52.52 28.11 -15.53
C SER A 12 51.62 27.70 -14.34
N MET A 13 51.80 26.50 -13.78
CA MET A 13 51.10 26.07 -12.56
C MET A 13 51.59 26.81 -11.31
N ASP A 14 52.81 27.37 -11.31
CA ASP A 14 53.38 28.10 -10.17
C ASP A 14 53.00 29.59 -10.12
N ASP A 15 52.23 30.07 -11.11
CA ASP A 15 51.85 31.49 -11.25
C ASP A 15 50.43 31.76 -10.70
N PRO A 16 50.27 32.53 -9.61
CA PRO A 16 48.99 32.68 -8.89
C PRO A 16 47.87 33.39 -9.66
N VAL A 17 48.12 33.87 -10.88
CA VAL A 17 47.17 34.65 -11.68
C VAL A 17 46.48 33.82 -12.78
N SER A 18 46.89 32.57 -13.04
CA SER A 18 46.29 31.75 -14.11
C SER A 18 45.15 30.85 -13.63
N HIS A 19 44.21 30.54 -14.54
CA HIS A 19 43.17 29.51 -14.37
C HIS A 19 43.82 28.13 -14.11
N PHE A 20 44.20 27.85 -12.86
CA PHE A 20 45.02 26.71 -12.44
C PHE A 20 44.54 25.35 -12.98
N ASN A 21 43.22 25.14 -13.02
CA ASN A 21 42.62 23.90 -13.55
C ASN A 21 42.69 23.79 -15.09
N GLN A 22 42.63 24.91 -15.80
CA GLN A 22 42.67 24.92 -17.27
C GLN A 22 44.09 24.64 -17.77
N SER A 23 45.10 25.23 -17.11
CA SER A 23 46.53 24.98 -17.41
C SER A 23 46.93 23.51 -17.17
N GLN A 24 46.41 22.88 -16.11
CA GLN A 24 46.65 21.46 -15.82
C GLN A 24 46.06 20.53 -16.88
N PHE A 25 44.82 20.78 -17.29
CA PHE A 25 44.17 19.98 -18.32
C PHE A 25 44.86 20.13 -19.68
N SER A 26 45.21 21.36 -20.07
CA SER A 26 45.99 21.59 -21.29
C SER A 26 47.37 20.94 -21.23
N ALA A 27 48.05 20.95 -20.07
CA ALA A 27 49.31 20.22 -19.91
C ALA A 27 49.12 18.71 -20.14
N ALA A 28 48.07 18.11 -19.56
CA ALA A 28 47.75 16.70 -19.75
C ALA A 28 47.44 16.37 -21.23
N GLU A 29 46.65 17.18 -21.93
CA GLU A 29 46.37 16.97 -23.36
C GLU A 29 47.65 16.97 -24.21
N HIS A 30 48.53 17.95 -23.99
CA HIS A 30 49.79 18.04 -24.72
C HIS A 30 50.76 16.90 -24.35
N TYR A 31 50.82 16.49 -23.09
CA TYR A 31 51.60 15.32 -22.66
C TYR A 31 51.05 14.02 -23.27
N ALA A 32 49.72 13.86 -23.39
CA ALA A 32 49.12 12.67 -23.99
C ALA A 32 49.53 12.47 -25.46
N ILE A 33 49.71 13.55 -26.21
CA ILE A 33 50.18 13.51 -27.60
C ILE A 33 51.70 13.24 -27.66
N ALA A 34 52.46 13.77 -26.70
CA ALA A 34 53.92 13.67 -26.66
C ALA A 34 54.43 12.47 -25.85
N VAL A 35 53.56 11.54 -25.42
CA VAL A 35 53.87 10.49 -24.44
C VAL A 35 55.07 9.63 -24.83
N SER A 36 55.22 9.32 -26.12
CA SER A 36 56.34 8.52 -26.66
C SER A 36 57.69 9.22 -26.60
N LEU A 37 57.71 10.54 -26.38
CA LEU A 37 58.92 11.36 -26.28
C LEU A 37 59.41 11.51 -24.84
N LEU A 38 58.67 10.99 -23.85
CA LEU A 38 59.02 11.09 -22.44
C LEU A 38 60.06 10.03 -22.07
N VAL A 39 61.30 10.46 -21.86
CA VAL A 39 62.43 9.58 -21.50
C VAL A 39 62.87 9.80 -20.05
N ASP A 40 62.78 11.05 -19.57
CA ASP A 40 63.17 11.43 -18.21
C ASP A 40 62.18 10.93 -17.14
N ALA A 41 62.69 10.36 -16.04
CA ALA A 41 61.86 9.76 -15.00
C ALA A 41 61.01 10.78 -14.24
N ALA A 42 61.55 11.98 -13.96
CA ALA A 42 60.82 13.03 -13.27
C ALA A 42 59.72 13.62 -14.16
N GLU A 43 59.99 13.79 -15.46
CA GLU A 43 58.96 14.24 -16.41
C GLU A 43 57.86 13.19 -16.62
N ARG A 44 58.19 11.90 -16.60
CA ARG A 44 57.18 10.81 -16.60
C ARG A 44 56.31 10.85 -15.35
N ALA A 45 56.90 11.00 -14.17
CA ALA A 45 56.16 11.11 -12.92
C ALA A 45 55.20 12.32 -12.92
N LEU A 46 55.67 13.48 -13.40
CA LEU A 46 54.83 14.67 -13.56
C LEU A 46 53.67 14.42 -14.53
N ALA A 47 53.93 13.79 -15.68
CA ALA A 47 52.89 13.43 -16.65
C ALA A 47 51.85 12.47 -16.03
N CYS A 48 52.28 11.47 -15.26
CA CYS A 48 51.38 10.56 -14.53
C CYS A 48 50.47 11.30 -13.54
N GLN A 49 51.00 12.26 -12.77
CA GLN A 49 50.20 13.07 -11.85
C GLN A 49 49.17 13.93 -12.61
N LEU A 50 49.56 14.53 -13.74
CA LEU A 50 48.66 15.33 -14.58
C LEU A 50 47.57 14.47 -15.22
N PHE A 51 47.91 13.26 -15.69
CA PHE A 51 46.93 12.32 -16.22
C PHE A 51 45.95 11.85 -15.16
N LEU A 52 46.41 11.54 -13.95
CA LEU A 52 45.52 11.19 -12.84
C LEU A 52 44.53 12.32 -12.53
N LYS A 53 45.02 13.55 -12.40
CA LYS A 53 44.15 14.72 -12.14
C LYS A 53 43.14 14.95 -13.28
N ALA A 54 43.59 14.89 -14.53
CA ALA A 54 42.73 15.04 -15.70
C ALA A 54 41.69 13.91 -15.78
N ALA A 55 42.07 12.68 -15.42
CA ALA A 55 41.14 11.55 -15.37
C ALA A 55 40.07 11.71 -14.28
N VAL A 56 40.47 12.11 -13.07
CA VAL A 56 39.52 12.39 -11.96
C VAL A 56 38.52 13.47 -12.38
N GLN A 57 38.99 14.55 -13.02
CA GLN A 57 38.14 15.63 -13.52
C GLN A 57 37.21 15.16 -14.65
N ALA A 58 37.73 14.37 -15.61
CA ALA A 58 36.92 13.79 -16.67
C ALA A 58 35.83 12.86 -16.12
N ARG A 59 36.15 12.05 -15.10
CA ARG A 59 35.17 11.21 -14.42
C ARG A 59 34.11 12.04 -13.69
N GLN A 60 34.50 13.09 -12.96
CA GLN A 60 33.56 13.95 -12.24
C GLN A 60 32.57 14.67 -13.18
N SER A 61 32.95 14.87 -14.45
CA SER A 61 32.05 15.39 -15.50
C SER A 61 31.28 14.29 -16.27
N GLY A 62 31.42 13.02 -15.88
CA GLY A 62 30.74 11.87 -16.49
C GLY A 62 31.44 11.30 -17.74
N SER A 63 32.62 11.81 -18.11
CA SER A 63 33.39 11.35 -19.27
C SER A 63 34.32 10.18 -18.92
N PHE A 64 33.75 9.02 -18.63
CA PHE A 64 34.50 7.83 -18.20
C PHE A 64 35.47 7.29 -19.28
N THR A 65 35.13 7.40 -20.56
CA THR A 65 36.01 6.99 -21.67
C THR A 65 37.25 7.87 -21.77
N THR A 66 37.10 9.18 -21.55
CA THR A 66 38.23 10.13 -21.49
C THR A 66 39.09 9.87 -20.27
N ALA A 67 38.46 9.60 -19.12
CA ALA A 67 39.18 9.23 -17.89
C ALA A 67 40.02 7.96 -18.12
N GLU A 68 39.42 6.91 -18.70
CA GLU A 68 40.13 5.67 -19.02
C GLU A 68 41.36 5.91 -19.89
N ARG A 69 41.23 6.74 -20.93
CA ARG A 69 42.35 7.07 -21.83
C ARG A 69 43.53 7.66 -21.06
N TYR A 70 43.31 8.67 -20.22
CA TYR A 70 44.38 9.28 -19.44
C TYR A 70 45.00 8.30 -18.43
N LEU A 71 44.18 7.48 -17.78
CA LEU A 71 44.65 6.49 -16.83
C LEU A 71 45.52 5.42 -17.49
N ARG A 72 45.12 4.90 -18.65
CA ARG A 72 45.95 3.94 -19.41
C ARG A 72 47.26 4.57 -19.89
N LEU A 73 47.26 5.84 -20.28
CA LEU A 73 48.49 6.55 -20.62
C LEU A 73 49.42 6.68 -19.40
N GLY A 74 48.87 7.00 -18.23
CA GLY A 74 49.62 7.05 -16.98
C GLY A 74 50.19 5.69 -16.58
N VAL A 75 49.38 4.63 -16.62
CA VAL A 75 49.80 3.25 -16.31
C VAL A 75 50.92 2.80 -17.24
N ASN A 76 50.83 3.08 -18.55
CA ASN A 76 51.87 2.73 -19.52
C ASN A 76 53.19 3.50 -19.35
N LEU A 77 53.17 4.64 -18.64
CA LEU A 77 54.37 5.43 -18.34
C LEU A 77 55.09 4.98 -17.06
N LEU A 78 54.45 4.15 -16.24
CA LEU A 78 55.06 3.63 -15.03
C LEU A 78 56.28 2.75 -15.39
N PRO A 79 57.36 2.78 -14.60
CA PRO A 79 58.53 1.95 -14.83
C PRO A 79 58.18 0.45 -14.76
N GLN A 80 58.92 -0.39 -15.49
CA GLN A 80 58.80 -1.86 -15.36
C GLN A 80 59.15 -2.24 -13.91
N GLY A 81 58.21 -2.89 -13.21
CA GLY A 81 58.33 -3.11 -11.77
C GLY A 81 57.82 -1.95 -10.90
N GLY A 82 57.02 -1.02 -11.42
CA GLY A 82 56.53 0.18 -10.71
C GLY A 82 55.69 -0.03 -9.44
N TRP A 83 55.48 -1.28 -9.04
CA TRP A 83 54.93 -1.70 -7.75
C TRP A 83 56.00 -2.10 -6.72
N GLN A 84 57.24 -2.37 -7.14
CA GLN A 84 58.32 -2.86 -6.30
C GLN A 84 58.90 -1.71 -5.47
N ASN A 85 58.69 -1.80 -4.15
CA ASN A 85 59.59 -1.22 -3.18
C ASN A 85 60.92 -2.00 -3.29
N ASP A 86 61.89 -1.50 -4.04
CA ASP A 86 63.26 -1.95 -3.83
C ASP A 86 63.64 -1.58 -2.39
N GLU A 87 63.74 -2.58 -1.51
CA GLU A 87 64.22 -2.41 -0.12
C GLU A 87 65.61 -1.73 -0.06
N ALA A 88 66.31 -1.64 -1.19
CA ALA A 88 67.57 -0.93 -1.37
C ALA A 88 67.43 0.60 -1.52
N HIS A 89 66.24 1.14 -1.80
CA HIS A 89 66.00 2.58 -2.01
C HIS A 89 64.86 3.08 -1.13
N GLN A 90 65.17 3.42 0.13
CA GLN A 90 64.29 4.11 1.09
C GLN A 90 63.86 5.55 0.67
N GLY A 91 63.89 5.87 -0.62
CA GLY A 91 63.85 7.26 -1.11
C GLY A 91 62.61 7.69 -1.88
N ASP A 92 61.82 6.80 -2.51
CA ASP A 92 60.80 7.27 -3.46
C ASP A 92 59.39 6.67 -3.22
N SER A 93 58.83 6.98 -2.05
CA SER A 93 57.42 6.70 -1.70
C SER A 93 56.40 7.37 -2.64
N SER A 94 56.85 8.31 -3.49
CA SER A 94 55.98 9.07 -4.39
C SER A 94 55.53 8.25 -5.61
N ALA A 95 56.42 7.41 -6.18
CA ALA A 95 56.14 6.65 -7.40
C ALA A 95 55.15 5.51 -7.16
N SER A 96 55.32 4.74 -6.07
CA SER A 96 54.39 3.67 -5.70
C SER A 96 53.00 4.21 -5.32
N THR A 97 52.95 5.39 -4.69
CA THR A 97 51.69 6.08 -4.38
C THR A 97 50.94 6.49 -5.65
N ILE A 98 51.64 7.04 -6.66
CA ILE A 98 51.03 7.41 -7.96
C ILE A 98 50.60 6.18 -8.75
N ALA A 99 51.41 5.11 -8.74
CA ALA A 99 51.06 3.84 -9.38
C ALA A 99 49.76 3.28 -8.78
N PHE A 100 49.66 3.19 -7.45
CA PHE A 100 48.44 2.76 -6.77
C PHE A 100 47.25 3.64 -7.16
N ALA A 101 47.39 4.97 -7.09
CA ALA A 101 46.30 5.89 -7.38
C ALA A 101 45.79 5.80 -8.83
N LEU A 102 46.68 5.60 -9.81
CA LEU A 102 46.31 5.37 -11.22
C LEU A 102 45.52 4.07 -11.39
N HIS A 103 45.99 2.96 -10.81
CA HIS A 103 45.30 1.67 -10.93
C HIS A 103 43.97 1.65 -10.15
N ALA A 104 43.91 2.26 -8.97
CA ALA A 104 42.68 2.40 -8.18
C ALA A 104 41.63 3.25 -8.91
N GLU A 105 42.03 4.37 -9.52
CA GLU A 105 41.10 5.19 -10.30
C GLU A 105 40.68 4.47 -11.60
N LEU A 106 41.58 3.72 -12.25
CA LEU A 106 41.26 2.91 -13.42
C LEU A 106 40.28 1.79 -13.08
N HIS A 107 40.42 1.15 -11.91
CA HIS A 107 39.48 0.15 -11.40
C HIS A 107 38.07 0.72 -11.30
N LEU A 108 37.94 1.90 -10.69
CA LEU A 108 36.65 2.60 -10.56
C LEU A 108 36.06 2.97 -11.93
N VAL A 109 36.88 3.47 -12.85
CA VAL A 109 36.43 3.83 -14.21
C VAL A 109 35.98 2.60 -15.00
N LEU A 110 36.73 1.49 -14.95
CA LEU A 110 36.36 0.23 -15.61
C LEU A 110 35.05 -0.34 -15.04
N TYR A 111 34.86 -0.29 -13.72
CA TYR A 111 33.59 -0.63 -13.09
C TYR A 111 32.44 0.24 -13.63
N SER A 112 32.65 1.56 -13.71
CA SER A 112 31.65 2.52 -14.19
C SER A 112 31.29 2.33 -15.67
N LEU A 113 32.21 1.78 -16.46
CA LEU A 113 32.02 1.37 -17.87
C LEU A 113 31.45 -0.05 -18.02
N SER A 114 31.07 -0.72 -16.91
CA SER A 114 30.60 -2.11 -16.87
C SER A 114 31.60 -3.15 -17.43
N ARG A 115 32.90 -2.83 -17.45
CA ARG A 115 33.98 -3.75 -17.86
C ARG A 115 34.45 -4.58 -16.66
N HIS A 116 33.53 -5.34 -16.08
CA HIS A 116 33.71 -6.01 -14.80
C HIS A 116 34.89 -7.01 -14.77
N VAL A 117 35.15 -7.74 -15.85
CA VAL A 117 36.26 -8.70 -15.91
C VAL A 117 37.62 -8.00 -15.77
N GLU A 118 37.80 -6.87 -16.45
CA GLU A 118 39.04 -6.08 -16.34
C GLU A 118 39.14 -5.38 -15.00
N ALA A 119 38.02 -4.87 -14.46
CA ALA A 119 37.98 -4.29 -13.13
C ALA A 119 38.36 -5.34 -12.05
N ASP A 120 37.78 -6.54 -12.10
CA ASP A 120 38.07 -7.62 -11.16
C ASP A 120 39.56 -8.02 -11.21
N ALA A 121 40.14 -8.13 -12.41
CA ALA A 121 41.56 -8.42 -12.59
C ALA A 121 42.46 -7.32 -11.99
N LEU A 122 42.11 -6.05 -12.23
CA LEU A 122 42.84 -4.91 -11.70
C LEU A 122 42.73 -4.79 -10.17
N TYR A 123 41.58 -5.14 -9.60
CA TYR A 123 41.41 -5.23 -8.15
C TYR A 123 42.30 -6.33 -7.55
N ALA A 124 42.35 -7.51 -8.18
CA ALA A 124 43.25 -8.59 -7.75
C ALA A 124 44.72 -8.16 -7.82
N GLU A 125 45.11 -7.42 -8.87
CA GLU A 125 46.44 -6.82 -8.98
C GLU A 125 46.72 -5.87 -7.80
N LEU A 126 45.82 -4.92 -7.53
CA LEU A 126 45.93 -3.99 -6.39
C LEU A 126 46.16 -4.73 -5.06
N THR A 127 45.43 -5.83 -4.80
CA THR A 127 45.57 -6.59 -3.55
C THR A 127 46.94 -7.24 -3.36
N THR A 128 47.69 -7.46 -4.44
CA THR A 128 49.02 -8.10 -4.39
C THR A 128 50.10 -7.12 -3.91
N TYR A 129 49.91 -5.81 -4.12
CA TYR A 129 50.96 -4.80 -3.97
C TYR A 129 50.75 -3.84 -2.80
N VAL A 130 49.62 -3.91 -2.09
CA VAL A 130 49.37 -3.04 -0.93
C VAL A 130 50.24 -3.42 0.26
N THR A 131 50.73 -2.40 0.97
CA THR A 131 51.48 -2.57 2.22
C THR A 131 50.61 -2.40 3.46
N SER A 132 49.42 -1.83 3.29
CA SER A 132 48.44 -1.63 4.36
C SER A 132 47.03 -1.90 3.86
N PRO A 133 46.18 -2.62 4.62
CA PRO A 133 44.76 -2.81 4.31
C PRO A 133 44.01 -1.49 4.11
N MET A 134 44.49 -0.40 4.73
CA MET A 134 43.92 0.95 4.58
C MET A 134 43.90 1.42 3.12
N GLN A 135 44.90 1.04 2.31
CA GLN A 135 44.98 1.45 0.91
C GLN A 135 43.83 0.87 0.07
N LEU A 136 43.38 -0.34 0.40
CA LEU A 136 42.36 -1.05 -0.37
C LEU A 136 40.93 -0.56 -0.10
N VAL A 137 40.67 0.18 0.98
CA VAL A 137 39.31 0.47 1.46
C VAL A 137 38.39 1.04 0.37
N ASP A 138 38.89 1.99 -0.42
CA ASP A 138 38.08 2.65 -1.46
C ASP A 138 37.86 1.75 -2.68
N SER A 139 38.92 1.09 -3.18
CA SER A 139 38.79 0.12 -4.27
C SER A 139 37.92 -1.08 -3.87
N ALA A 140 38.01 -1.52 -2.61
CA ALA A 140 37.19 -2.59 -2.07
C ALA A 140 35.73 -2.18 -2.01
N CYS A 141 35.43 -0.92 -1.64
CA CYS A 141 34.07 -0.41 -1.68
C CYS A 141 33.49 -0.45 -3.10
N VAL A 142 34.28 -0.09 -4.13
CA VAL A 142 33.85 -0.21 -5.54
C VAL A 142 33.62 -1.69 -5.90
N GLN A 143 34.54 -2.56 -5.51
CA GLN A 143 34.45 -3.99 -5.79
C GLN A 143 33.22 -4.63 -5.13
N ILE A 144 32.90 -4.26 -3.89
CA ILE A 144 31.70 -4.69 -3.16
C ILE A 144 30.42 -4.32 -3.94
N VAL A 145 30.32 -3.10 -4.48
CA VAL A 145 29.16 -2.70 -5.30
C VAL A 145 29.10 -3.51 -6.60
N SER A 146 30.25 -3.71 -7.25
CA SER A 146 30.34 -4.52 -8.48
C SER A 146 29.78 -5.94 -8.26
N LEU A 147 30.22 -6.60 -7.19
CA LEU A 147 29.75 -7.92 -6.79
C LEU A 147 28.25 -7.90 -6.44
N SER A 148 27.79 -6.92 -5.67
CA SER A 148 26.38 -6.74 -5.29
C SER A 148 25.46 -6.59 -6.51
N ASN A 149 25.79 -5.69 -7.45
CA ASN A 149 25.00 -5.47 -8.68
C ASN A 149 24.92 -6.72 -9.57
N ARG A 150 25.94 -7.58 -9.50
CA ARG A 150 26.02 -8.88 -10.20
C ARG A 150 25.40 -10.03 -9.41
N THR A 151 24.74 -9.73 -8.29
CA THR A 151 24.08 -10.67 -7.36
C THR A 151 25.03 -11.67 -6.70
N LEU A 152 26.30 -11.31 -6.56
CA LEU A 152 27.35 -12.09 -5.88
C LEU A 152 27.50 -11.62 -4.41
N TYR A 153 26.39 -11.63 -3.67
CA TYR A 153 26.34 -11.01 -2.33
C TYR A 153 27.27 -11.69 -1.32
N GLY A 154 27.40 -13.02 -1.37
CA GLY A 154 28.30 -13.76 -0.49
C GLY A 154 29.77 -13.36 -0.68
N GLU A 155 30.20 -13.15 -1.93
CA GLU A 155 31.56 -12.67 -2.25
C GLU A 155 31.78 -11.24 -1.76
N ALA A 156 30.77 -10.36 -1.88
CA ALA A 156 30.83 -9.00 -1.36
C ALA A 156 31.00 -8.98 0.18
N VAL A 157 30.24 -9.81 0.90
CA VAL A 157 30.35 -9.95 2.36
C VAL A 157 31.70 -10.54 2.75
N ALA A 158 32.15 -11.58 2.05
CA ALA A 158 33.45 -12.21 2.30
C ALA A 158 34.60 -11.21 2.11
N LEU A 159 34.59 -10.43 1.03
CA LEU A 159 35.59 -9.40 0.77
C LEU A 159 35.66 -8.36 1.89
N CYS A 160 34.50 -7.88 2.36
CA CYS A 160 34.46 -6.96 3.49
C CYS A 160 35.04 -7.59 4.77
N ASN A 161 34.65 -8.84 5.07
CA ASN A 161 35.12 -9.55 6.25
C ASN A 161 36.63 -9.79 6.23
N THR A 162 37.23 -10.09 5.07
CA THR A 162 38.69 -10.21 4.93
C THR A 162 39.38 -8.91 5.35
N LEU A 163 38.89 -7.75 4.87
CA LEU A 163 39.46 -6.46 5.23
C LEU A 163 39.25 -6.10 6.70
N LEU A 164 38.03 -6.27 7.21
CA LEU A 164 37.73 -5.99 8.61
C LEU A 164 38.54 -6.88 9.57
N GLY A 165 38.84 -8.12 9.17
CA GLY A 165 39.63 -9.07 9.95
C GLY A 165 41.03 -8.57 10.33
N HIS A 166 41.64 -7.72 9.49
CA HIS A 166 42.92 -7.06 9.81
C HIS A 166 42.84 -6.12 11.03
N TRP A 167 41.64 -5.70 11.43
CA TRP A 167 41.39 -4.88 12.62
C TRP A 167 40.63 -5.64 13.72
N HIS A 168 40.59 -6.97 13.64
CA HIS A 168 39.85 -7.84 14.57
C HIS A 168 38.36 -7.51 14.69
N ILE A 169 37.78 -7.03 13.58
CA ILE A 169 36.34 -6.83 13.42
C ILE A 169 35.89 -7.82 12.36
N GLY A 170 34.79 -8.51 12.57
CA GLY A 170 34.27 -9.46 11.57
C GLY A 170 32.80 -9.69 11.78
N ALA A 171 32.06 -9.85 10.68
CA ALA A 171 30.69 -10.29 10.78
C ALA A 171 30.63 -11.71 11.40
N PRO A 172 29.57 -12.01 12.18
CA PRO A 172 29.46 -13.30 12.84
C PRO A 172 29.34 -14.45 11.83
N THR A 173 30.09 -15.53 12.07
CA THR A 173 29.99 -16.80 11.33
C THR A 173 29.15 -17.83 12.09
N ASP A 174 29.28 -17.84 13.42
CA ASP A 174 28.61 -18.77 14.33
C ASP A 174 27.63 -18.02 15.25
N ASP A 175 26.52 -18.67 15.60
CA ASP A 175 25.44 -18.11 16.44
C ASP A 175 25.06 -16.66 16.08
N VAL A 176 24.82 -16.43 14.80
CA VAL A 176 24.51 -15.10 14.22
C VAL A 176 23.35 -14.42 14.97
N VAL A 177 22.36 -15.20 15.41
CA VAL A 177 21.21 -14.68 16.15
C VAL A 177 21.64 -14.06 17.48
N ALA A 178 22.42 -14.77 18.30
CA ALA A 178 22.85 -14.26 19.60
C ALA A 178 23.76 -13.04 19.46
N VAL A 179 24.69 -13.06 18.50
CA VAL A 179 25.62 -11.92 18.28
C VAL A 179 24.86 -10.67 17.83
N VAL A 180 23.90 -10.80 16.92
CA VAL A 180 23.08 -9.67 16.46
C VAL A 180 22.22 -9.11 17.59
N GLN A 181 21.67 -9.97 18.45
CA GLN A 181 20.92 -9.52 19.63
C GLN A 181 21.81 -8.75 20.61
N LEU A 182 23.04 -9.24 20.86
CA LEU A 182 23.99 -8.55 21.74
C LEU A 182 24.40 -7.17 21.21
N GLU A 183 24.66 -7.06 19.91
CA GLU A 183 24.94 -5.75 19.28
C GLU A 183 23.72 -4.82 19.36
N LEU A 184 22.50 -5.35 19.23
CA LEU A 184 21.29 -4.55 19.39
C LEU A 184 21.10 -4.08 20.83
N ASP A 185 21.36 -4.94 21.83
CA ASP A 185 21.29 -4.55 23.25
C ASP A 185 22.33 -3.46 23.57
N ARG A 186 23.52 -3.53 22.96
CA ARG A 186 24.52 -2.47 23.02
C ARG A 186 24.01 -1.15 22.43
N PHE A 187 23.36 -1.18 21.27
CA PHE A 187 22.72 0.00 20.69
C PHE A 187 21.70 0.60 21.66
N TYR A 188 20.81 -0.21 22.25
CA TYR A 188 19.83 0.27 23.23
C TYR A 188 20.48 0.86 24.49
N ALA A 189 21.57 0.29 24.97
CA ALA A 189 22.30 0.84 26.12
C ALA A 189 22.86 2.24 25.81
N LEU A 190 23.41 2.45 24.60
CA LEU A 190 23.88 3.76 24.15
C LEU A 190 22.73 4.77 24.01
N VAL A 191 21.59 4.33 23.46
CA VAL A 191 20.37 5.15 23.37
C VAL A 191 19.87 5.57 24.76
N ALA A 192 19.84 4.64 25.72
CA ALA A 192 19.42 4.91 27.09
C ALA A 192 20.37 5.86 27.83
N ALA A 193 21.66 5.83 27.48
CA ALA A 193 22.67 6.78 27.99
C ALA A 193 22.59 8.19 27.35
N GLY A 194 21.65 8.43 26.42
CA GLY A 194 21.46 9.72 25.76
C GLY A 194 22.43 9.99 24.59
N ALA A 195 23.08 8.95 24.05
CA ALA A 195 24.06 9.10 22.97
C ALA A 195 23.44 9.66 21.68
N LEU A 196 22.16 9.39 21.41
CA LEU A 196 21.46 9.93 20.24
C LEU A 196 21.33 11.45 20.32
N GLU A 197 20.92 11.97 21.48
CA GLU A 197 20.67 13.40 21.68
C GLU A 197 21.98 14.21 21.75
N GLN A 198 23.06 13.58 22.22
CA GLN A 198 24.40 14.16 22.26
C GLN A 198 25.11 14.11 20.90
N LEU A 199 24.58 13.36 19.92
CA LEU A 199 25.22 13.17 18.63
C LEU A 199 25.38 14.50 17.89
N GLY A 200 26.61 14.81 17.47
CA GLY A 200 26.95 16.05 16.78
C GLY A 200 27.19 17.26 17.68
N GLN A 201 27.08 17.12 19.01
CA GLN A 201 27.49 18.14 20.01
C GLN A 201 28.97 18.02 20.43
N GLY A 202 29.59 16.86 20.18
CA GLY A 202 31.03 16.59 20.43
C GLY A 202 31.92 16.71 19.19
N SER A 203 33.21 16.41 19.37
CA SER A 203 34.18 16.35 18.27
C SER A 203 33.83 15.24 17.27
N ASP A 204 34.08 15.51 15.99
CA ASP A 204 33.92 14.52 14.92
C ASP A 204 34.94 13.38 15.08
N LEU A 205 34.54 12.17 14.67
CA LEU A 205 35.44 11.03 14.60
C LEU A 205 36.59 11.34 13.64
N SER A 206 37.83 11.30 14.15
CA SER A 206 39.06 11.60 13.41
C SER A 206 40.01 10.41 13.24
N ASP A 207 39.74 9.27 13.88
CA ASP A 207 40.53 8.04 13.70
C ASP A 207 40.27 7.47 12.30
N ASP A 208 41.29 7.53 11.43
CA ASP A 208 41.23 7.07 10.04
C ASP A 208 40.85 5.59 9.92
N ARG A 209 41.32 4.74 10.84
CA ARG A 209 40.99 3.31 10.85
C ARG A 209 39.52 3.12 11.16
N LEU A 210 38.98 3.82 12.16
CA LEU A 210 37.55 3.74 12.47
C LEU A 210 36.67 4.31 11.35
N LEU A 211 37.12 5.35 10.65
CA LEU A 211 36.43 5.88 9.46
C LEU A 211 36.44 4.86 8.30
N ALA A 212 37.55 4.14 8.09
CA ALA A 212 37.65 3.06 7.11
C ALA A 212 36.70 1.90 7.46
N VAL A 213 36.66 1.48 8.73
CA VAL A 213 35.72 0.46 9.22
C VAL A 213 34.28 0.91 8.98
N ALA A 214 33.92 2.14 9.37
CA ALA A 214 32.57 2.68 9.15
C ALA A 214 32.16 2.67 7.68
N ARG A 215 33.10 3.03 6.79
CA ARG A 215 32.89 3.04 5.33
C ARG A 215 32.64 1.63 4.79
N LEU A 216 33.45 0.65 5.18
CA LEU A 216 33.29 -0.75 4.77
C LEU A 216 31.98 -1.35 5.30
N LEU A 217 31.65 -1.11 6.56
CA LEU A 217 30.42 -1.59 7.18
C LEU A 217 29.19 -1.06 6.42
N ASN A 218 29.12 0.26 6.23
CA ASN A 218 28.00 0.91 5.58
C ASN A 218 27.88 0.49 4.10
N ARG A 219 29.00 0.36 3.39
CA ARG A 219 29.00 -0.05 1.97
C ARG A 219 28.51 -1.49 1.80
N THR A 220 28.83 -2.39 2.73
CA THR A 220 28.51 -3.83 2.60
C THR A 220 27.11 -4.16 3.10
N ALA A 221 26.51 -3.29 3.93
CA ALA A 221 25.25 -3.59 4.62
C ALA A 221 24.09 -3.99 3.69
N ALA A 222 23.93 -3.35 2.52
CA ALA A 222 22.89 -3.72 1.55
C ALA A 222 23.11 -5.12 0.96
N ALA A 223 24.34 -5.43 0.50
CA ALA A 223 24.68 -6.75 0.00
C ALA A 223 24.53 -7.83 1.09
N ALA A 224 24.93 -7.51 2.33
CA ALA A 224 24.76 -8.39 3.47
C ALA A 224 23.28 -8.68 3.77
N LEU A 225 22.39 -7.67 3.71
CA LEU A 225 20.95 -7.85 3.89
C LEU A 225 20.36 -8.81 2.85
N PHE A 226 20.80 -8.71 1.58
CA PHE A 226 20.34 -9.60 0.51
C PHE A 226 20.94 -11.01 0.57
N PHE A 227 22.12 -11.16 1.16
CA PHE A 227 22.73 -12.47 1.41
C PHE A 227 22.07 -13.18 2.60
N ASN A 228 21.98 -12.50 3.74
CA ASN A 228 21.36 -12.98 4.96
C ASN A 228 20.92 -11.78 5.81
N PRO A 229 19.60 -11.58 6.05
CA PRO A 229 19.10 -10.40 6.74
C PRO A 229 19.74 -10.14 8.11
N LEU A 230 20.05 -11.18 8.89
CA LEU A 230 20.67 -11.03 10.21
C LEU A 230 22.11 -10.51 10.11
N ILE A 231 22.88 -10.98 9.11
CA ILE A 231 24.22 -10.45 8.84
C ILE A 231 24.12 -8.98 8.42
N GLY A 232 23.16 -8.64 7.56
CA GLY A 232 22.85 -7.24 7.21
C GLY A 232 22.55 -6.37 8.43
N PHE A 233 21.73 -6.86 9.37
CA PHE A 233 21.42 -6.16 10.61
C PHE A 233 22.68 -5.94 11.46
N TRP A 234 23.56 -6.93 11.57
CA TRP A 234 24.85 -6.75 12.25
C TRP A 234 25.64 -5.57 11.67
N PHE A 235 25.76 -5.47 10.34
CA PHE A 235 26.47 -4.37 9.68
C PHE A 235 25.83 -3.00 10.01
N PHE A 236 24.51 -2.89 9.96
CA PHE A 236 23.81 -1.64 10.29
C PHE A 236 23.99 -1.25 11.76
N ILE A 237 23.76 -2.19 12.68
CA ILE A 237 23.85 -1.95 14.12
C ILE A 237 25.29 -1.60 14.49
N ARG A 238 26.28 -2.38 14.05
CA ARG A 238 27.70 -2.13 14.37
C ARG A 238 28.16 -0.76 13.87
N SER A 239 27.75 -0.37 12.67
CA SER A 239 28.05 0.94 12.10
C SER A 239 27.36 2.08 12.87
N ALA A 240 26.12 1.88 13.33
CA ALA A 240 25.39 2.82 14.17
C ALA A 240 26.03 2.96 15.56
N CYS A 241 26.35 1.85 16.24
CA CYS A 241 27.04 1.85 17.54
C CYS A 241 28.39 2.58 17.47
N LEU A 242 29.17 2.37 16.40
CA LEU A 242 30.43 3.08 16.21
C LEU A 242 30.24 4.62 16.17
N ALA A 243 29.18 5.10 15.51
CA ALA A 243 28.85 6.52 15.47
C ALA A 243 28.33 7.06 16.81
N LEU A 244 27.72 6.23 17.65
CA LEU A 244 27.25 6.63 18.98
C LEU A 244 28.38 6.61 20.02
N GLU A 245 29.33 5.70 19.90
CA GLU A 245 30.44 5.52 20.85
C GLU A 245 31.53 6.59 20.71
N HIS A 246 31.86 6.96 19.48
CA HIS A 246 33.00 7.83 19.19
C HIS A 246 32.61 9.23 18.73
N GLY A 247 31.32 9.57 18.82
CA GLY A 247 30.78 10.81 18.31
C GLY A 247 30.56 10.80 16.80
N TYR A 248 30.32 11.98 16.25
CA TYR A 248 29.79 12.10 14.89
C TYR A 248 30.70 11.46 13.83
N CYS A 249 30.19 10.43 13.15
CA CYS A 249 30.85 9.78 12.02
C CYS A 249 30.00 9.97 10.74
N PRO A 250 30.46 10.77 9.76
CA PRO A 250 29.74 10.98 8.51
C PRO A 250 29.40 9.68 7.76
N LYS A 251 30.25 8.66 7.85
CA LYS A 251 30.06 7.37 7.15
C LYS A 251 29.09 6.43 7.86
N GLY A 252 28.78 6.66 9.13
CA GLY A 252 27.86 5.85 9.94
C GLY A 252 26.45 6.41 10.05
N ILE A 253 26.22 7.68 9.67
CA ILE A 253 24.93 8.34 9.90
C ILE A 253 23.76 7.73 9.12
N ALA A 254 23.99 7.24 7.90
CA ALA A 254 22.96 6.53 7.15
C ALA A 254 22.58 5.19 7.82
N SER A 255 23.52 4.53 8.51
CA SER A 255 23.27 3.30 9.26
C SER A 255 22.36 3.54 10.47
N LEU A 256 22.43 4.72 11.10
CA LEU A 256 21.48 5.11 12.15
C LEU A 256 20.04 5.17 11.63
N SER A 257 19.83 5.64 10.40
CA SER A 257 18.50 5.59 9.77
C SER A 257 18.06 4.17 9.43
N ALA A 258 18.99 3.31 9.02
CA ALA A 258 18.70 1.93 8.65
C ALA A 258 18.45 1.00 9.86
N VAL A 259 18.86 1.39 11.08
CA VAL A 259 18.66 0.59 12.31
C VAL A 259 17.19 0.33 12.60
N VAL A 260 16.28 1.12 12.03
CA VAL A 260 14.82 0.91 12.10
C VAL A 260 14.43 -0.51 11.71
N MET A 261 15.04 -1.08 10.66
CA MET A 261 14.78 -2.48 10.27
C MET A 261 15.13 -3.46 11.38
N CYS A 262 16.22 -3.19 12.11
CA CYS A 262 16.75 -4.05 13.15
C CYS A 262 15.85 -3.99 14.40
N THR A 263 15.50 -2.77 14.85
CA THR A 263 14.64 -2.58 16.03
C THR A 263 13.25 -3.16 15.80
N ILE A 264 12.70 -2.99 14.59
CA ILE A 264 11.42 -3.59 14.20
C ILE A 264 11.51 -5.12 14.18
N THR A 265 12.47 -5.68 13.45
CA THR A 265 12.52 -7.13 13.21
C THR A 265 12.83 -7.91 14.49
N LEU A 266 13.71 -7.39 15.34
CA LEU A 266 14.26 -8.13 16.49
C LEU A 266 13.56 -7.80 17.82
N ARG A 267 12.89 -6.64 17.93
CA ARG A 267 12.25 -6.17 19.17
C ARG A 267 10.82 -5.67 18.97
N GLY A 268 10.32 -5.56 17.74
CA GLY A 268 9.01 -4.95 17.46
C GLY A 268 8.95 -3.45 17.76
N ASP A 269 10.10 -2.79 17.94
CA ASP A 269 10.20 -1.41 18.38
C ASP A 269 10.39 -0.45 17.20
N TYR A 270 9.30 0.21 16.82
CA TYR A 270 9.27 1.19 15.75
C TYR A 270 9.73 2.56 16.24
N VAL A 271 9.45 2.89 17.50
CA VAL A 271 9.63 4.23 18.08
C VAL A 271 11.11 4.56 18.17
N THR A 272 11.92 3.68 18.76
CA THR A 272 13.36 3.95 18.93
C THR A 272 14.08 4.03 17.59
N GLY A 273 13.78 3.11 16.68
CA GLY A 273 14.32 3.14 15.32
C GLY A 273 13.97 4.43 14.58
N CYS A 274 12.68 4.79 14.55
CA CYS A 274 12.24 6.01 13.86
C CYS A 274 12.84 7.28 14.48
N ARG A 275 12.98 7.32 15.82
CA ARG A 275 13.67 8.41 16.51
C ARG A 275 15.12 8.55 16.07
N ALA A 276 15.88 7.46 16.05
CA ALA A 276 17.27 7.47 15.57
C ALA A 276 17.36 7.94 14.12
N SER A 277 16.43 7.52 13.27
CA SER A 277 16.37 7.90 11.86
C SER A 277 16.07 9.39 11.65
N LEU A 278 15.15 9.97 12.43
CA LEU A 278 14.85 11.40 12.38
C LEU A 278 16.05 12.26 12.79
N ILE A 279 16.73 11.90 13.88
CA ILE A 279 17.95 12.60 14.34
C ILE A 279 19.05 12.54 13.27
N ALA A 280 19.23 11.38 12.63
CA ALA A 280 20.19 11.23 11.54
C ALA A 280 19.87 12.15 10.34
N VAL A 281 18.59 12.24 9.93
CA VAL A 281 18.13 13.12 8.85
C VAL A 281 18.37 14.60 9.18
N GLU A 282 18.05 15.03 10.40
CA GLU A 282 18.25 16.41 10.85
C GLU A 282 19.74 16.78 10.86
N LEU A 283 20.59 15.90 11.37
CA LEU A 283 22.02 16.13 11.44
C LEU A 283 22.68 16.13 10.05
N ALA A 284 22.26 15.21 9.18
CA ALA A 284 22.70 15.18 7.78
C ALA A 284 22.33 16.47 7.03
N LYS A 285 21.12 17.01 7.27
CA LYS A 285 20.66 18.29 6.71
C LYS A 285 21.50 19.46 7.26
N LYS A 286 21.69 19.54 8.58
CA LYS A 286 22.44 20.63 9.24
C LYS A 286 23.89 20.72 8.77
N ARG A 287 24.53 19.58 8.51
CA ARG A 287 25.96 19.50 8.14
C ARG A 287 26.23 19.41 6.63
N GLN A 288 25.20 19.50 5.78
CA GLN A 288 25.30 19.53 4.30
C GLN A 288 26.20 18.43 3.69
N GLN A 289 26.00 17.18 4.12
CA GLN A 289 26.96 16.07 3.91
C GLN A 289 26.90 15.36 2.54
N GLY A 290 26.50 16.07 1.47
CA GLY A 290 26.48 15.54 0.10
C GLY A 290 25.94 14.11 -0.01
N LEU A 291 26.80 13.15 -0.39
CA LEU A 291 26.49 11.73 -0.52
C LEU A 291 25.88 11.10 0.74
N GLN A 292 26.44 11.39 1.93
CA GLN A 292 25.98 10.74 3.16
C GLN A 292 24.58 11.23 3.53
N ALA A 293 24.27 12.51 3.30
CA ALA A 293 22.91 13.01 3.45
C ALA A 293 21.94 12.32 2.49
N ALA A 294 22.35 12.13 1.23
CA ALA A 294 21.52 11.42 0.25
C ALA A 294 21.22 9.97 0.66
N ARG A 295 22.21 9.24 1.20
CA ARG A 295 22.01 7.89 1.77
C ARG A 295 21.11 7.87 2.99
N THR A 296 21.24 8.86 3.88
CA THR A 296 20.37 9.00 5.05
C THR A 296 18.92 9.27 4.61
N TYR A 297 18.70 10.12 3.59
CA TYR A 297 17.37 10.34 3.03
C TYR A 297 16.79 9.08 2.39
N ASP A 298 17.60 8.31 1.66
CA ASP A 298 17.17 7.01 1.13
C ASP A 298 16.72 6.08 2.27
N ALA A 299 17.60 5.83 3.25
CA ALA A 299 17.31 4.99 4.41
C ALA A 299 16.05 5.46 5.17
N PHE A 300 15.90 6.76 5.43
CA PHE A 300 14.71 7.28 6.09
C PHE A 300 13.44 7.05 5.24
N SER A 301 13.51 7.28 3.94
CA SER A 301 12.36 7.11 3.04
C SER A 301 11.94 5.65 2.87
N VAL A 302 12.87 4.69 2.91
CA VAL A 302 12.57 3.27 2.71
C VAL A 302 12.08 2.56 3.98
N VAL A 303 12.60 2.93 5.17
CA VAL A 303 12.32 2.18 6.41
C VAL A 303 11.78 3.01 7.57
N GLY A 304 11.88 4.34 7.56
CA GLY A 304 11.53 5.19 8.71
C GLY A 304 10.25 6.02 8.55
N SER A 305 10.12 6.71 7.41
CA SER A 305 9.16 7.79 7.23
C SER A 305 7.70 7.34 7.34
N HIS A 306 7.30 6.30 6.60
CA HIS A 306 5.90 5.85 6.50
C HIS A 306 5.29 5.30 7.79
N TRP A 307 6.11 5.00 8.80
CA TRP A 307 5.62 4.54 10.10
C TRP A 307 5.12 5.67 11.00
N VAL A 308 5.55 6.91 10.76
CA VAL A 308 5.26 8.05 11.65
C VAL A 308 4.92 9.36 10.91
N ARG A 309 5.10 9.41 9.58
CA ARG A 309 4.81 10.56 8.71
C ARG A 309 3.83 10.18 7.61
N PRO A 310 3.09 11.16 7.03
CA PRO A 310 2.29 10.93 5.83
C PRO A 310 3.12 10.30 4.70
N LEU A 311 2.55 9.30 4.03
CA LEU A 311 3.22 8.56 2.96
C LEU A 311 3.72 9.45 1.80
N GLU A 312 3.08 10.58 1.58
CA GLU A 312 3.44 11.59 0.58
C GLU A 312 4.85 12.16 0.80
N GLU A 313 5.31 12.24 2.06
CA GLU A 313 6.66 12.72 2.38
C GLU A 313 7.75 11.77 1.86
N VAL A 314 7.43 10.48 1.68
CA VAL A 314 8.35 9.48 1.11
C VAL A 314 8.73 9.86 -0.32
N ILE A 315 7.78 10.32 -1.14
CA ILE A 315 8.02 10.70 -2.53
C ILE A 315 9.03 11.86 -2.60
N THR A 316 8.82 12.88 -1.76
CA THR A 316 9.68 14.06 -1.71
C THR A 316 11.08 13.70 -1.24
N THR A 317 11.18 12.90 -0.18
CA THR A 317 12.47 12.50 0.39
C THR A 317 13.24 11.56 -0.54
N ALA A 318 12.56 10.61 -1.18
CA ALA A 318 13.17 9.69 -2.13
C ALA A 318 13.72 10.44 -3.36
N ARG A 319 13.05 11.50 -3.82
CA ARG A 319 13.57 12.37 -4.90
C ARG A 319 14.84 13.10 -4.47
N MET A 320 14.88 13.67 -3.26
CA MET A 320 16.08 14.30 -2.72
C MET A 320 17.25 13.31 -2.60
N ALA A 321 16.97 12.08 -2.18
CA ALA A 321 17.94 10.99 -2.13
C ALA A 321 18.46 10.67 -3.53
N LEU A 322 17.58 10.41 -4.50
CA LEU A 322 17.93 10.08 -5.88
C LEU A 322 18.86 11.13 -6.49
N ASP A 323 18.48 12.41 -6.40
CA ASP A 323 19.27 13.52 -6.92
C ASP A 323 20.68 13.59 -6.31
N GLY A 324 20.78 13.41 -4.98
CA GLY A 324 22.06 13.41 -4.27
C GLY A 324 22.93 12.21 -4.61
N LEU A 325 22.34 11.02 -4.73
CA LEU A 325 23.03 9.76 -5.05
C LEU A 325 23.56 9.76 -6.49
N VAL A 326 22.74 10.22 -7.45
CA VAL A 326 23.16 10.33 -8.86
C VAL A 326 24.32 11.32 -9.01
N ARG A 327 24.24 12.50 -8.38
CA ARG A 327 25.35 13.48 -8.40
C ARG A 327 26.63 12.92 -7.78
N ALA A 328 26.50 12.07 -6.77
CA ALA A 328 27.64 11.44 -6.09
C ALA A 328 28.15 10.16 -6.79
N GLY A 329 27.49 9.69 -7.85
CA GLY A 329 27.86 8.46 -8.57
C GLY A 329 27.50 7.16 -7.84
N ASP A 330 26.63 7.19 -6.83
CA ASP A 330 26.21 6.02 -6.06
C ASP A 330 24.96 5.37 -6.66
N PHE A 331 25.14 4.79 -7.85
CA PHE A 331 24.04 4.35 -8.69
C PHE A 331 23.26 3.14 -8.14
N GLU A 332 23.86 2.32 -7.28
CA GLU A 332 23.19 1.19 -6.63
C GLU A 332 22.04 1.70 -5.75
N TYR A 333 22.34 2.57 -4.77
CA TYR A 333 21.35 3.18 -3.90
C TYR A 333 20.38 4.07 -4.69
N ALA A 334 20.85 4.78 -5.73
CA ALA A 334 19.96 5.54 -6.60
C ALA A 334 18.88 4.64 -7.23
N CYS A 335 19.20 3.41 -7.63
CA CYS A 335 18.21 2.45 -8.13
C CYS A 335 17.20 2.05 -7.04
N PHE A 336 17.65 1.89 -5.79
CA PHE A 336 16.76 1.51 -4.68
C PHE A 336 15.66 2.56 -4.43
N THR A 337 15.96 3.84 -4.66
CA THR A 337 14.98 4.93 -4.42
C THR A 337 13.66 4.78 -5.17
N TYR A 338 13.66 4.06 -6.30
CA TYR A 338 12.47 3.84 -7.10
C TYR A 338 11.46 2.91 -6.42
N TYR A 339 11.88 2.05 -5.50
CA TYR A 339 10.97 1.13 -4.80
C TYR A 339 9.99 1.89 -3.90
N GLN A 340 10.51 2.75 -3.03
CA GLN A 340 9.67 3.56 -2.15
C GLN A 340 8.93 4.66 -2.92
N THR A 341 9.52 5.19 -3.99
CA THR A 341 8.84 6.17 -4.86
C THR A 341 7.62 5.57 -5.52
N PHE A 342 7.77 4.43 -6.20
CA PHE A 342 6.65 3.76 -6.87
C PHE A 342 5.56 3.36 -5.87
N THR A 343 5.95 2.74 -4.74
CA THR A 343 4.96 2.26 -3.78
C THR A 343 4.17 3.40 -3.14
N ALA A 344 4.83 4.51 -2.81
CA ALA A 344 4.15 5.69 -2.30
C ALA A 344 3.24 6.34 -3.35
N GLN A 345 3.70 6.47 -4.61
CA GLN A 345 2.90 7.02 -5.71
C GLN A 345 1.64 6.17 -5.99
N LEU A 346 1.78 4.84 -5.93
CA LEU A 346 0.66 3.91 -6.16
C LEU A 346 -0.48 4.17 -5.16
N ASP A 347 -0.15 4.36 -3.88
CA ASP A 347 -1.11 4.45 -2.80
C ASP A 347 -1.66 5.87 -2.57
N THR A 348 -0.89 6.91 -2.89
CA THR A 348 -1.24 8.34 -2.70
C THR A 348 -1.93 8.97 -3.91
N GLY A 349 -2.15 8.19 -4.98
CA GLY A 349 -3.03 8.59 -6.08
C GLY A 349 -2.37 9.27 -7.27
N ALA A 350 -1.10 8.95 -7.53
CA ALA A 350 -0.49 9.26 -8.82
C ALA A 350 -1.30 8.65 -9.98
N GLY A 351 -1.45 9.40 -11.07
CA GLY A 351 -2.07 8.88 -12.29
C GLY A 351 -1.21 7.82 -12.97
N PHE A 352 -1.82 6.91 -13.74
CA PHE A 352 -1.08 5.85 -14.45
C PHE A 352 0.00 6.36 -15.40
N ALA A 353 -0.14 7.57 -15.95
CA ALA A 353 0.91 8.18 -16.78
C ALA A 353 2.18 8.46 -15.96
N GLU A 354 2.04 8.99 -14.75
CA GLU A 354 3.15 9.24 -13.84
C GLU A 354 3.79 7.91 -13.38
N LEU A 355 2.97 6.94 -12.96
CA LEU A 355 3.45 5.61 -12.54
C LEU A 355 4.24 4.90 -13.66
N ASN A 356 3.74 4.95 -14.90
CA ASN A 356 4.44 4.38 -16.05
C ASN A 356 5.75 5.11 -16.34
N ASN A 357 5.77 6.44 -16.29
CA ASN A 357 7.00 7.22 -16.48
C ASN A 357 8.04 6.88 -15.40
N THR A 358 7.63 6.78 -14.13
CA THR A 358 8.52 6.38 -13.03
C THR A 358 9.09 5.00 -13.28
N ILE A 359 8.27 4.00 -13.60
CA ILE A 359 8.75 2.62 -13.72
C ILE A 359 9.64 2.40 -14.95
N GLU A 360 9.33 3.03 -16.08
CA GLU A 360 10.15 2.92 -17.29
C GLU A 360 11.49 3.65 -17.12
N ALA A 361 11.50 4.82 -16.46
CA ALA A 361 12.74 5.50 -16.09
C ALA A 361 13.59 4.64 -15.15
N ALA A 362 12.97 4.03 -14.13
CA ALA A 362 13.63 3.14 -13.18
C ALA A 362 14.25 1.91 -13.85
N LEU A 363 13.51 1.24 -14.73
CA LEU A 363 13.98 0.08 -15.49
C LEU A 363 15.12 0.45 -16.44
N CYS A 364 14.99 1.54 -17.19
CA CYS A 364 16.04 2.04 -18.06
C CYS A 364 17.31 2.35 -17.27
N PHE A 365 17.17 3.01 -16.12
CA PHE A 365 18.28 3.34 -15.24
C PHE A 365 18.96 2.08 -14.67
N ALA A 366 18.20 1.13 -14.12
CA ALA A 366 18.73 -0.11 -13.57
C ALA A 366 19.45 -0.97 -14.62
N LEU A 367 18.93 -1.03 -15.86
CA LEU A 367 19.59 -1.74 -16.97
C LEU A 367 20.90 -1.07 -17.38
N LYS A 368 20.92 0.27 -17.48
CA LYS A 368 22.12 1.05 -17.83
C LYS A 368 23.23 0.94 -16.78
N THR A 369 22.88 0.83 -15.50
CA THR A 369 23.84 0.73 -14.39
C THR A 369 24.21 -0.71 -14.04
N GLY A 370 23.64 -1.70 -14.75
CA GLY A 370 23.89 -3.12 -14.51
C GLY A 370 23.29 -3.67 -13.22
N ASN A 371 22.36 -2.94 -12.58
CA ASN A 371 21.71 -3.36 -11.34
C ASN A 371 20.63 -4.43 -11.63
N ARG A 372 21.08 -5.70 -11.70
CA ARG A 372 20.22 -6.85 -12.04
C ARG A 372 19.12 -7.06 -11.01
N HIS A 373 19.43 -6.84 -9.73
CA HIS A 373 18.47 -6.93 -8.64
C HIS A 373 17.29 -5.98 -8.86
N CYS A 374 17.56 -4.68 -9.06
CA CYS A 374 16.52 -3.68 -9.28
C CYS A 374 15.73 -3.95 -10.55
N ALA A 375 16.41 -4.27 -11.65
CA ALA A 375 15.73 -4.57 -12.91
C ALA A 375 14.71 -5.71 -12.74
N LYS A 376 15.05 -6.78 -11.99
CA LYS A 376 14.10 -7.88 -11.73
C LYS A 376 12.94 -7.46 -10.84
N SER A 377 13.20 -6.78 -9.72
CA SER A 377 12.15 -6.32 -8.81
C SER A 377 11.14 -5.38 -9.49
N LEU A 378 11.63 -4.39 -10.26
CA LEU A 378 10.82 -3.36 -10.92
C LEU A 378 9.91 -3.92 -12.04
N VAL A 379 10.28 -5.04 -12.67
CA VAL A 379 9.43 -5.67 -13.68
C VAL A 379 8.08 -6.09 -13.09
N SER A 380 8.04 -6.55 -11.83
CA SER A 380 6.77 -6.93 -11.19
C SER A 380 5.82 -5.74 -11.01
N MET A 381 6.35 -4.57 -10.67
CA MET A 381 5.62 -3.31 -10.56
C MET A 381 5.08 -2.87 -11.92
N ARG A 382 5.89 -2.97 -12.98
CA ARG A 382 5.44 -2.70 -14.35
C ARG A 382 4.29 -3.63 -14.76
N GLN A 383 4.42 -4.92 -14.50
CA GLN A 383 3.37 -5.88 -14.88
C GLN A 383 2.06 -5.68 -14.09
N LEU A 384 2.13 -5.20 -12.85
CA LEU A 384 0.93 -4.74 -12.13
C LEU A 384 0.22 -3.62 -12.90
N LEU A 385 0.95 -2.59 -13.34
CA LEU A 385 0.37 -1.50 -14.13
C LEU A 385 -0.23 -2.02 -15.44
N ARG A 386 0.50 -2.87 -16.17
CA ARG A 386 0.01 -3.47 -17.43
C ARG A 386 -1.28 -4.27 -17.20
N ALA A 387 -1.36 -5.06 -16.14
CA ALA A 387 -2.57 -5.81 -15.79
C ALA A 387 -3.75 -4.86 -15.47
N LEU A 388 -3.51 -3.82 -14.68
CA LEU A 388 -4.52 -2.81 -14.34
C LEU A 388 -4.95 -1.96 -15.54
N GLN A 389 -4.10 -1.82 -16.56
CA GLN A 389 -4.41 -1.15 -17.83
C GLN A 389 -5.02 -2.09 -18.87
N GLY A 390 -5.13 -3.40 -18.60
CA GLY A 390 -5.71 -4.38 -19.51
C GLY A 390 -4.77 -4.76 -20.68
N GLN A 391 -3.46 -4.62 -20.47
CA GLN A 391 -2.41 -4.91 -21.46
C GLN A 391 -1.80 -6.32 -21.32
N THR A 392 -2.29 -7.12 -20.37
CA THR A 392 -1.88 -8.52 -20.18
C THR A 392 -2.90 -9.47 -20.82
N HIS A 393 -2.52 -10.72 -21.03
CA HIS A 393 -3.36 -11.70 -21.73
C HIS A 393 -4.71 -11.98 -21.04
N SER A 394 -4.78 -11.81 -19.71
CA SER A 394 -6.01 -12.03 -18.96
C SER A 394 -6.08 -11.18 -17.69
N PRO A 395 -7.29 -10.77 -17.24
CA PRO A 395 -7.47 -9.96 -16.05
C PRO A 395 -6.82 -10.58 -14.81
N GLY A 396 -5.98 -9.79 -14.13
CA GLY A 396 -5.31 -10.20 -12.89
C GLY A 396 -4.04 -11.05 -13.07
N ARG A 397 -3.63 -11.40 -14.29
CA ARG A 397 -2.34 -12.08 -14.59
C ARG A 397 -1.30 -11.11 -15.13
N PHE A 398 -0.02 -11.48 -15.00
CA PHE A 398 1.11 -10.68 -15.50
C PHE A 398 1.63 -11.14 -16.86
N ASP A 399 1.28 -12.34 -17.32
CA ASP A 399 1.69 -12.81 -18.65
C ASP A 399 1.19 -11.89 -19.77
N ASP A 400 2.10 -11.50 -20.66
CA ASP A 400 1.82 -10.75 -21.89
C ASP A 400 2.72 -11.25 -23.04
N ALA A 401 2.74 -10.54 -24.18
CA ALA A 401 3.50 -10.95 -25.36
C ALA A 401 5.02 -11.00 -25.13
N GLU A 402 5.55 -10.21 -24.19
CA GLU A 402 6.98 -10.01 -23.94
C GLU A 402 7.43 -10.57 -22.58
N PHE A 403 6.48 -10.87 -21.69
CA PHE A 403 6.75 -11.31 -20.32
C PHE A 403 6.00 -12.61 -19.98
N LYS A 404 6.73 -13.55 -19.37
CA LYS A 404 6.18 -14.78 -18.78
C LYS A 404 6.53 -14.88 -17.31
N GLU A 405 5.51 -15.09 -16.46
CA GLU A 405 5.66 -15.22 -15.01
C GLU A 405 6.65 -16.33 -14.64
N THR A 406 6.56 -17.49 -15.31
CA THR A 406 7.43 -18.65 -15.04
C THR A 406 8.90 -18.37 -15.35
N GLN A 407 9.19 -17.72 -16.47
CA GLN A 407 10.56 -17.36 -16.85
C GLN A 407 11.14 -16.31 -15.90
N HIS A 408 10.31 -15.36 -15.46
CA HIS A 408 10.73 -14.36 -14.49
C HIS A 408 11.11 -14.97 -13.15
N LEU A 409 10.25 -15.85 -12.62
CA LEU A 409 10.50 -16.56 -11.36
C LEU A 409 11.78 -17.39 -11.40
N ILE A 410 12.04 -18.10 -12.51
CA ILE A 410 13.29 -18.85 -12.70
C ILE A 410 14.51 -17.91 -12.71
N ALA A 411 14.40 -16.78 -13.42
CA ALA A 411 15.48 -15.81 -13.53
C ALA A 411 15.74 -15.00 -12.25
N ALA A 412 14.78 -14.96 -11.32
CA ALA A 412 14.85 -14.25 -10.04
C ALA A 412 15.03 -15.19 -8.84
N LYS A 413 15.22 -16.51 -9.07
CA LYS A 413 15.24 -17.53 -8.00
C LYS A 413 16.24 -17.23 -6.87
N ASP A 414 17.38 -16.61 -7.21
CA ASP A 414 18.46 -16.29 -6.27
C ASP A 414 18.39 -14.82 -5.79
N ILE A 415 17.24 -14.15 -5.99
CA ILE A 415 17.01 -12.75 -5.60
C ILE A 415 15.72 -12.68 -4.75
N PRO A 416 15.78 -13.04 -3.45
CA PRO A 416 14.61 -13.17 -2.58
C PRO A 416 13.71 -11.92 -2.53
N VAL A 417 14.32 -10.73 -2.52
CA VAL A 417 13.58 -9.46 -2.53
C VAL A 417 12.75 -9.29 -3.81
N ALA A 418 13.31 -9.63 -4.98
CA ALA A 418 12.57 -9.56 -6.25
C ALA A 418 11.40 -10.53 -6.27
N LEU A 419 11.59 -11.75 -5.74
CA LEU A 419 10.51 -12.72 -5.57
C LEU A 419 9.43 -12.23 -4.60
N CYS A 420 9.82 -11.56 -3.52
CA CYS A 420 8.91 -10.99 -2.54
C CYS A 420 8.02 -9.92 -3.19
N TYR A 421 8.62 -8.94 -3.87
CA TYR A 421 7.88 -7.91 -4.63
C TYR A 421 6.97 -8.53 -5.70
N PHE A 422 7.47 -9.52 -6.44
CA PHE A 422 6.67 -10.23 -7.42
C PHE A 422 5.42 -10.85 -6.78
N HIS A 423 5.58 -11.57 -5.68
CA HIS A 423 4.45 -12.21 -5.00
C HIS A 423 3.48 -11.20 -4.35
N ILE A 424 3.97 -10.11 -3.76
CA ILE A 424 3.11 -9.05 -3.21
C ILE A 424 2.27 -8.40 -4.31
N TYR A 425 2.88 -7.97 -5.42
CA TYR A 425 2.13 -7.29 -6.48
C TYR A 425 1.27 -8.24 -7.32
N ARG A 426 1.66 -9.52 -7.45
CA ARG A 426 0.76 -10.55 -8.00
C ARG A 426 -0.44 -10.78 -7.10
N ALA A 427 -0.26 -10.81 -5.78
CA ALA A 427 -1.34 -10.92 -4.81
C ALA A 427 -2.24 -9.68 -4.83
N LEU A 428 -1.68 -8.47 -4.94
CA LEU A 428 -2.46 -7.23 -5.11
C LEU A 428 -3.32 -7.29 -6.38
N SER A 429 -2.73 -7.66 -7.52
CA SER A 429 -3.45 -7.87 -8.76
C SER A 429 -4.57 -8.91 -8.58
N ALA A 430 -4.27 -10.06 -7.98
CA ALA A 430 -5.27 -11.08 -7.71
C ALA A 430 -6.42 -10.57 -6.82
N CYS A 431 -6.12 -9.81 -5.76
CA CYS A 431 -7.11 -9.20 -4.88
C CYS A 431 -8.00 -8.22 -5.64
N LEU A 432 -7.42 -7.30 -6.41
CA LEU A 432 -8.17 -6.31 -7.18
C LEU A 432 -9.04 -6.95 -8.25
N PHE A 433 -8.63 -8.08 -8.84
CA PHE A 433 -9.39 -8.81 -9.85
C PHE A 433 -10.25 -9.96 -9.28
N ASN A 434 -10.45 -10.03 -7.95
CA ASN A 434 -11.21 -11.08 -7.25
C ASN A 434 -10.79 -12.52 -7.64
N LYS A 435 -9.48 -12.79 -7.69
CA LYS A 435 -8.88 -14.11 -7.99
C LYS A 435 -8.38 -14.76 -6.71
N ASP A 436 -9.30 -15.26 -5.89
CA ASP A 436 -9.05 -15.71 -4.51
C ASP A 436 -7.98 -16.81 -4.38
N GLU A 437 -7.96 -17.80 -5.29
CA GLU A 437 -6.92 -18.84 -5.30
C GLU A 437 -5.52 -18.26 -5.55
N ALA A 438 -5.39 -17.38 -6.53
CA ALA A 438 -4.12 -16.74 -6.86
C ALA A 438 -3.66 -15.79 -5.72
N LEU A 439 -4.61 -15.10 -5.08
CA LEU A 439 -4.34 -14.27 -3.89
C LEU A 439 -3.73 -15.13 -2.77
N ARG A 440 -4.40 -16.24 -2.38
CA ARG A 440 -3.90 -17.17 -1.36
C ARG A 440 -2.52 -17.72 -1.72
N GLN A 441 -2.35 -18.22 -2.95
CA GLN A 441 -1.07 -18.79 -3.39
C GLN A 441 0.09 -17.80 -3.30
N HIS A 442 -0.10 -16.57 -3.77
CA HIS A 442 0.97 -15.59 -3.82
C HIS A 442 1.26 -14.97 -2.45
N VAL A 443 0.24 -14.76 -1.61
CA VAL A 443 0.48 -14.17 -0.29
C VAL A 443 1.20 -15.13 0.66
N GLU A 444 0.91 -16.44 0.60
CA GLU A 444 1.65 -17.42 1.40
C GLU A 444 3.13 -17.47 1.01
N LYS A 445 3.45 -17.32 -0.29
CA LYS A 445 4.84 -17.16 -0.76
C LYS A 445 5.46 -15.83 -0.36
N ALA A 446 4.69 -14.75 -0.31
CA ALA A 446 5.18 -13.46 0.17
C ALA A 446 5.52 -13.51 1.67
N VAL A 447 4.72 -14.21 2.48
CA VAL A 447 4.96 -14.39 3.92
C VAL A 447 6.27 -15.14 4.18
N THR A 448 6.60 -16.18 3.42
CA THR A 448 7.89 -16.90 3.60
C THR A 448 9.11 -16.04 3.22
N LEU A 449 8.92 -15.04 2.36
CA LEU A 449 9.97 -14.11 1.92
C LEU A 449 9.97 -12.79 2.69
N ALA A 450 8.98 -12.56 3.57
CA ALA A 450 8.81 -11.32 4.33
C ALA A 450 10.07 -10.86 5.09
N PRO A 451 10.93 -11.75 5.65
CA PRO A 451 12.14 -11.32 6.35
C PRO A 451 13.11 -10.44 5.52
N TYR A 452 13.04 -10.50 4.18
CA TYR A 452 13.90 -9.70 3.30
C TYR A 452 13.41 -8.27 3.04
N ILE A 453 12.18 -7.95 3.46
CA ILE A 453 11.59 -6.61 3.28
C ILE A 453 11.06 -6.03 4.60
N THR A 454 11.42 -6.62 5.75
CA THR A 454 10.91 -6.17 7.04
C THR A 454 11.24 -4.70 7.29
N GLY A 455 10.24 -3.94 7.74
CA GLY A 455 10.38 -2.49 7.95
C GLY A 455 10.14 -1.66 6.70
N PHE A 456 10.02 -2.27 5.50
CA PHE A 456 9.65 -1.56 4.29
C PHE A 456 8.12 -1.35 4.25
N TYR A 457 7.67 -0.28 3.60
CA TYR A 457 6.23 0.00 3.48
C TYR A 457 5.40 -1.17 2.87
N PRO A 458 5.87 -1.93 1.86
CA PRO A 458 5.17 -3.10 1.33
C PRO A 458 4.83 -4.19 2.37
N THR A 459 5.47 -4.22 3.55
CA THR A 459 5.05 -5.10 4.65
C THR A 459 3.60 -4.86 5.05
N ALA A 460 3.12 -3.60 5.03
CA ALA A 460 1.73 -3.27 5.33
C ALA A 460 0.79 -3.82 4.25
N LEU A 461 1.16 -3.72 2.98
CA LEU A 461 0.40 -4.29 1.87
C LEU A 461 0.35 -5.82 1.95
N ALA A 462 1.46 -6.48 2.26
CA ALA A 462 1.51 -7.93 2.46
C ALA A 462 0.59 -8.37 3.61
N ASN A 463 0.60 -7.64 4.73
CA ASN A 463 -0.29 -7.90 5.87
C ASN A 463 -1.78 -7.74 5.50
N LEU A 464 -2.13 -6.66 4.80
CA LEU A 464 -3.50 -6.43 4.29
C LEU A 464 -3.97 -7.59 3.41
N LEU A 465 -3.16 -7.94 2.39
CA LEU A 465 -3.51 -8.98 1.44
C LEU A 465 -3.61 -10.35 2.13
N HIS A 466 -2.75 -10.61 3.12
CA HIS A 466 -2.77 -11.86 3.86
C HIS A 466 -4.04 -11.96 4.71
N SER A 467 -4.40 -10.88 5.40
CA SER A 467 -5.64 -10.81 6.18
C SER A 467 -6.87 -11.03 5.31
N LEU A 468 -6.95 -10.40 4.13
CA LEU A 468 -8.06 -10.60 3.20
C LEU A 468 -8.12 -12.04 2.68
N ALA A 469 -6.97 -12.66 2.38
CA ALA A 469 -6.88 -14.05 1.94
C ALA A 469 -7.33 -15.03 3.06
N LEU A 470 -6.92 -14.79 4.31
CA LEU A 470 -7.34 -15.56 5.47
C LEU A 470 -8.86 -15.46 5.68
N ILE A 471 -9.43 -14.26 5.60
CA ILE A 471 -10.88 -14.03 5.75
C ILE A 471 -11.67 -14.77 4.66
N GLN A 472 -11.19 -14.73 3.42
CA GLN A 472 -11.80 -15.51 2.34
C GLN A 472 -11.75 -17.02 2.62
N HIS A 473 -10.62 -17.52 3.12
CA HIS A 473 -10.48 -18.94 3.48
C HIS A 473 -11.40 -19.35 4.63
N ILE A 474 -11.54 -18.49 5.65
CA ILE A 474 -12.47 -18.68 6.77
C ILE A 474 -13.93 -18.76 6.30
N ARG A 475 -14.31 -17.95 5.29
CA ARG A 475 -15.66 -17.95 4.72
C ARG A 475 -15.94 -19.15 3.82
N ALA A 476 -14.94 -19.58 3.05
CA ALA A 476 -15.09 -20.63 2.05
C ALA A 476 -15.08 -22.05 2.65
N THR A 477 -14.44 -22.20 3.81
CA THR A 477 -14.23 -23.51 4.43
C THR A 477 -15.28 -23.74 5.51
N THR A 478 -15.85 -24.94 5.57
CA THR A 478 -16.57 -25.48 6.74
C THR A 478 -15.56 -26.32 7.52
N PRO A 479 -14.66 -25.73 8.33
CA PRO A 479 -13.45 -26.41 8.76
C PRO A 479 -13.76 -27.26 10.00
N ALA A 480 -12.95 -28.30 10.23
CA ALA A 480 -12.80 -28.82 11.59
C ALA A 480 -12.35 -27.68 12.51
N ASP A 481 -12.83 -27.65 13.76
CA ASP A 481 -12.63 -26.52 14.68
C ASP A 481 -11.16 -26.07 14.81
N SER A 482 -10.19 -26.97 14.64
CA SER A 482 -8.75 -26.64 14.74
C SER A 482 -8.20 -25.81 13.58
N GLU A 483 -8.57 -26.08 12.32
CA GLU A 483 -8.09 -25.31 11.16
C GLU A 483 -8.66 -23.88 11.21
N ARG A 484 -9.96 -23.77 11.55
CA ARG A 484 -10.63 -22.47 11.71
C ARG A 484 -9.94 -21.62 12.78
N THR A 485 -9.58 -22.25 13.90
CA THR A 485 -8.90 -21.59 15.02
C THR A 485 -7.55 -21.05 14.60
N GLY A 486 -6.72 -21.85 13.92
CA GLY A 486 -5.39 -21.40 13.45
C GLY A 486 -5.47 -20.24 12.45
N LEU A 487 -6.49 -20.19 11.59
CA LEU A 487 -6.71 -19.06 10.67
C LEU A 487 -7.09 -17.78 11.40
N LEU A 488 -7.98 -17.89 12.40
CA LEU A 488 -8.41 -16.76 13.24
C LEU A 488 -7.24 -16.22 14.08
N GLU A 489 -6.36 -17.07 14.60
CA GLU A 489 -5.15 -16.66 15.32
C GLU A 489 -4.20 -15.86 14.41
N ARG A 490 -3.93 -16.36 13.19
CA ARG A 490 -3.11 -15.64 12.20
C ARG A 490 -3.73 -14.29 11.83
N LEU A 491 -5.05 -14.25 11.63
CA LEU A 491 -5.77 -13.02 11.34
C LEU A 491 -5.73 -12.04 12.52
N ALA A 492 -5.88 -12.51 13.75
CA ALA A 492 -5.78 -11.69 14.95
C ALA A 492 -4.37 -11.11 15.14
N ALA A 493 -3.33 -11.89 14.82
CA ALA A 493 -1.94 -11.41 14.82
C ALA A 493 -1.74 -10.29 13.79
N ASN A 494 -2.24 -10.48 12.56
CA ASN A 494 -2.18 -9.44 11.53
C ASN A 494 -2.92 -8.16 11.97
N GLN A 495 -4.12 -8.31 12.55
CA GLN A 495 -4.94 -7.18 12.99
C GLN A 495 -4.32 -6.45 14.18
N THR A 496 -3.67 -7.16 15.09
CA THR A 496 -2.89 -6.57 16.20
C THR A 496 -1.74 -5.73 15.65
N TRP A 497 -1.00 -6.27 14.68
CA TRP A 497 0.08 -5.54 14.02
C TRP A 497 -0.44 -4.28 13.32
N LEU A 498 -1.53 -4.39 12.55
CA LEU A 498 -2.11 -3.29 11.80
C LEU A 498 -2.72 -2.22 12.71
N SER A 499 -3.31 -2.63 13.85
CA SER A 499 -3.81 -1.73 14.90
C SER A 499 -2.70 -0.84 15.46
N ALA A 500 -1.55 -1.44 15.82
CA ALA A 500 -0.40 -0.68 16.31
C ALA A 500 0.06 0.37 15.29
N ARG A 501 0.13 -0.02 14.00
CA ARG A 501 0.49 0.92 12.92
C ARG A 501 -0.55 2.01 12.70
N ALA A 502 -1.84 1.68 12.77
CA ALA A 502 -2.92 2.66 12.68
C ALA A 502 -2.92 3.64 13.87
N SER A 503 -2.44 3.22 15.05
CA SER A 503 -2.24 4.11 16.20
C SER A 503 -1.08 5.08 15.96
N ASP A 504 0.04 4.59 15.42
CA ASP A 504 1.24 5.41 15.16
C ASP A 504 1.05 6.39 13.99
N ALA A 505 0.43 5.92 12.90
CA ALA A 505 0.22 6.68 11.66
C ALA A 505 -1.19 6.42 11.07
N PRO A 506 -2.24 6.98 11.70
CA PRO A 506 -3.64 6.76 11.28
C PRO A 506 -3.95 7.22 9.86
N MET A 507 -3.22 8.23 9.36
CA MET A 507 -3.37 8.73 7.99
C MET A 507 -2.90 7.71 6.92
N ASN A 508 -2.01 6.79 7.29
CA ASN A 508 -1.49 5.77 6.38
C ASN A 508 -2.22 4.43 6.52
N PHE A 509 -2.59 4.05 7.75
CA PHE A 509 -3.05 2.69 8.04
C PHE A 509 -4.47 2.60 8.62
N GLY A 510 -5.08 3.72 9.03
CA GLY A 510 -6.39 3.71 9.70
C GLY A 510 -7.52 3.13 8.84
N HIS A 511 -7.57 3.46 7.55
CA HIS A 511 -8.57 2.89 6.63
C HIS A 511 -8.30 1.41 6.31
N LEU A 512 -7.05 0.96 6.38
CA LEU A 512 -6.68 -0.45 6.19
C LEU A 512 -7.10 -1.30 7.38
N TYR A 513 -6.87 -0.79 8.60
CA TYR A 513 -7.33 -1.42 9.83
C TYR A 513 -8.85 -1.61 9.82
N ASP A 514 -9.60 -0.54 9.54
CA ASP A 514 -11.06 -0.57 9.50
C ASP A 514 -11.59 -1.55 8.45
N LEU A 515 -10.95 -1.61 7.26
CA LEU A 515 -11.32 -2.55 6.21
C LEU A 515 -11.19 -4.01 6.68
N VAL A 516 -10.03 -4.37 7.24
CA VAL A 516 -9.80 -5.75 7.69
C VAL A 516 -10.74 -6.10 8.83
N GLU A 517 -10.98 -5.16 9.76
CA GLU A 517 -11.90 -5.39 10.87
C GLU A 517 -13.34 -5.54 10.40
N ALA A 518 -13.79 -4.72 9.46
CA ALA A 518 -15.13 -4.84 8.86
C ALA A 518 -15.32 -6.21 8.20
N GLU A 519 -14.34 -6.67 7.42
CA GLU A 519 -14.37 -7.98 6.77
C GLU A 519 -14.31 -9.13 7.80
N ARG A 520 -13.53 -8.99 8.87
CA ARG A 520 -13.45 -9.95 9.97
C ARG A 520 -14.79 -10.07 10.70
N LEU A 521 -15.39 -8.95 11.10
CA LEU A 521 -16.70 -8.90 11.76
C LEU A 521 -17.80 -9.47 10.90
N ASP A 522 -17.77 -9.22 9.58
CA ASP A 522 -18.67 -9.86 8.64
C ASP A 522 -18.49 -11.40 8.64
N ALA A 523 -17.25 -11.88 8.64
CA ALA A 523 -16.95 -13.32 8.64
C ALA A 523 -17.34 -14.04 9.94
N ILE A 524 -17.49 -13.32 11.06
CA ILE A 524 -18.00 -13.84 12.34
C ILE A 524 -19.44 -13.41 12.65
N GLU A 525 -20.19 -13.02 11.62
CA GLU A 525 -21.63 -12.70 11.69
C GLU A 525 -22.01 -11.54 12.63
N GLN A 526 -21.19 -10.49 12.68
CA GLN A 526 -21.47 -9.23 13.40
C GLN A 526 -21.76 -8.06 12.43
N PRO A 527 -22.96 -8.01 11.82
CA PRO A 527 -23.23 -7.19 10.64
C PRO A 527 -23.29 -5.68 10.89
N TRP A 528 -23.83 -5.26 12.05
CA TRP A 528 -24.01 -3.83 12.35
C TRP A 528 -22.67 -3.13 12.54
N SER A 529 -21.79 -3.74 13.34
CA SER A 529 -20.43 -3.25 13.57
C SER A 529 -19.60 -3.27 12.28
N ALA A 530 -19.74 -4.31 11.45
CA ALA A 530 -19.08 -4.37 10.14
C ALA A 530 -19.49 -3.23 9.22
N LEU A 531 -20.79 -2.90 9.15
CA LEU A 531 -21.28 -1.80 8.30
C LEU A 531 -20.71 -0.45 8.73
N GLN A 532 -20.65 -0.17 10.03
CA GLN A 532 -20.06 1.08 10.56
C GLN A 532 -18.59 1.20 10.19
N LEU A 533 -17.82 0.11 10.28
CA LEU A 533 -16.40 0.12 9.92
C LEU A 533 -16.17 0.23 8.42
N PHE A 534 -17.01 -0.36 7.57
CA PHE A 534 -16.94 -0.12 6.13
C PHE A 534 -17.14 1.36 5.79
N GLU A 535 -18.10 2.03 6.43
CA GLU A 535 -18.33 3.47 6.23
C GLU A 535 -17.13 4.30 6.69
N GLN A 536 -16.59 4.01 7.87
CA GLN A 536 -15.40 4.69 8.40
C GLN A 536 -14.17 4.48 7.48
N ALA A 537 -13.96 3.26 7.00
CA ALA A 537 -12.89 2.93 6.08
C ALA A 537 -12.99 3.73 4.78
N MET A 538 -14.19 3.84 4.19
CA MET A 538 -14.41 4.63 2.98
C MET A 538 -14.14 6.12 3.20
N LEU A 539 -14.65 6.69 4.31
CA LEU A 539 -14.43 8.10 4.66
C LEU A 539 -12.95 8.42 4.88
N LYS A 540 -12.24 7.56 5.64
CA LYS A 540 -10.79 7.72 5.87
C LYS A 540 -9.99 7.59 4.58
N ALA A 541 -10.29 6.58 3.75
CA ALA A 541 -9.60 6.40 2.47
C ALA A 541 -9.84 7.58 1.50
N GLN A 542 -11.06 8.13 1.48
CA GLN A 542 -11.37 9.33 0.70
C GLN A 542 -10.65 10.56 1.25
N GLY A 543 -10.71 10.81 2.57
CA GLY A 543 -10.10 11.96 3.21
C GLY A 543 -8.58 11.99 3.07
N ASN A 544 -7.95 10.81 3.13
CA ASN A 544 -6.51 10.64 2.92
C ASN A 544 -6.13 10.45 1.44
N GLN A 545 -7.04 10.64 0.48
CA GLN A 545 -6.75 10.52 -0.96
C GLN A 545 -6.08 9.19 -1.35
N ARG A 546 -6.70 8.07 -0.96
CA ARG A 546 -6.22 6.70 -1.24
C ARG A 546 -7.11 6.06 -2.31
N PRO A 547 -6.89 6.30 -3.62
CA PRO A 547 -7.92 6.05 -4.64
C PRO A 547 -8.24 4.56 -4.83
N TRP A 548 -7.21 3.72 -4.98
CA TRP A 548 -7.46 2.29 -5.17
C TRP A 548 -7.94 1.61 -3.88
N HIS A 549 -7.47 2.07 -2.71
CA HIS A 549 -8.00 1.63 -1.42
C HIS A 549 -9.48 1.97 -1.28
N HIS A 550 -9.88 3.21 -1.58
CA HIS A 550 -11.29 3.64 -1.55
C HIS A 550 -12.13 2.78 -2.51
N ALA A 551 -11.65 2.56 -3.74
CA ALA A 551 -12.34 1.71 -4.70
C ALA A 551 -12.50 0.26 -4.20
N LEU A 552 -11.44 -0.33 -3.64
CA LEU A 552 -11.46 -1.69 -3.08
C LEU A 552 -12.40 -1.79 -1.87
N ILE A 553 -12.33 -0.85 -0.93
CA ILE A 553 -13.20 -0.82 0.26
C ILE A 553 -14.67 -0.71 -0.17
N THR A 554 -14.99 0.16 -1.13
CA THR A 554 -16.36 0.29 -1.66
C THR A 554 -16.81 -1.00 -2.36
N GLU A 555 -15.93 -1.67 -3.11
CA GLU A 555 -16.22 -2.98 -3.72
C GLU A 555 -16.51 -4.05 -2.65
N ARG A 556 -15.70 -4.10 -1.58
CA ARG A 556 -15.88 -5.02 -0.45
C ARG A 556 -17.17 -4.74 0.34
N ALA A 557 -17.48 -3.48 0.61
CA ALA A 557 -18.74 -3.07 1.24
C ALA A 557 -19.95 -3.47 0.39
N SER A 558 -19.85 -3.38 -0.94
CA SER A 558 -20.88 -3.94 -1.81
C SER A 558 -21.02 -5.44 -1.64
N GLN A 559 -19.92 -6.20 -1.62
CA GLN A 559 -19.98 -7.66 -1.48
C GLN A 559 -20.63 -8.04 -0.14
N PHE A 560 -20.36 -7.30 0.93
CA PHE A 560 -21.05 -7.39 2.22
C PHE A 560 -22.57 -7.20 2.09
N CYS A 561 -23.02 -6.16 1.39
CA CYS A 561 -24.45 -5.91 1.15
C CYS A 561 -25.11 -7.02 0.33
N MET A 562 -24.43 -7.48 -0.73
CA MET A 562 -24.94 -8.55 -1.61
C MET A 562 -25.13 -9.87 -0.86
N ARG A 563 -24.18 -10.25 0.02
CA ARG A 563 -24.31 -11.44 0.89
C ARG A 563 -25.55 -11.38 1.79
N ARG A 564 -26.01 -10.18 2.15
CA ARG A 564 -27.19 -9.93 3.00
C ARG A 564 -28.47 -9.60 2.22
N ARG A 565 -28.47 -9.80 0.90
CA ARG A 565 -29.62 -9.52 0.02
C ARG A 565 -30.03 -8.03 -0.02
N LEU A 566 -29.13 -7.11 0.35
CA LEU A 566 -29.30 -5.66 0.17
C LEU A 566 -28.86 -5.25 -1.24
N GLU A 567 -29.49 -5.83 -2.26
CA GLU A 567 -29.01 -5.76 -3.65
C GLU A 567 -29.02 -4.34 -4.22
N HIS A 568 -29.99 -3.51 -3.85
CA HIS A 568 -30.06 -2.13 -4.34
C HIS A 568 -28.84 -1.32 -3.91
N VAL A 569 -28.53 -1.37 -2.62
CA VAL A 569 -27.36 -0.69 -2.02
C VAL A 569 -26.07 -1.29 -2.59
N GLY A 570 -25.98 -2.62 -2.68
CA GLY A 570 -24.82 -3.30 -3.26
C GLY A 570 -24.55 -2.85 -4.70
N ARG A 571 -25.55 -2.84 -5.58
CA ARG A 571 -25.37 -2.41 -6.99
C ARG A 571 -24.93 -0.95 -7.12
N GLN A 572 -25.43 -0.06 -6.26
CA GLN A 572 -24.97 1.33 -6.21
C GLN A 572 -23.50 1.42 -5.79
N LEU A 573 -23.09 0.68 -4.76
CA LEU A 573 -21.70 0.62 -4.31
C LEU A 573 -20.79 0.03 -5.38
N LEU A 574 -21.18 -1.02 -6.11
CA LEU A 574 -20.40 -1.53 -7.24
C LEU A 574 -20.26 -0.51 -8.38
N THR A 575 -21.31 0.25 -8.66
CA THR A 575 -21.26 1.33 -9.66
C THR A 575 -20.29 2.43 -9.21
N ARG A 576 -20.32 2.80 -7.93
CA ARG A 576 -19.37 3.75 -7.33
C ARG A 576 -17.94 3.22 -7.36
N ALA A 577 -17.70 1.97 -6.96
CA ALA A 577 -16.38 1.33 -6.99
C ALA A 577 -15.79 1.32 -8.41
N HIS A 578 -16.60 1.00 -9.41
CA HIS A 578 -16.18 1.09 -10.81
C HIS A 578 -15.79 2.52 -11.21
N SER A 579 -16.61 3.52 -10.87
CA SER A 579 -16.27 4.92 -11.15
C SER A 579 -14.98 5.36 -10.46
N LEU A 580 -14.72 4.87 -9.25
CA LEU A 580 -13.47 5.13 -8.51
C LEU A 580 -12.26 4.47 -9.20
N TYR A 581 -12.35 3.19 -9.60
CA TYR A 581 -11.29 2.55 -10.38
C TYR A 581 -11.05 3.23 -11.74
N GLN A 582 -12.12 3.71 -12.38
CA GLN A 582 -12.03 4.46 -13.63
C GLN A 582 -11.34 5.81 -13.42
N ALA A 583 -11.70 6.54 -12.36
CA ALA A 583 -11.05 7.80 -12.00
C ALA A 583 -9.57 7.62 -11.65
N TRP A 584 -9.21 6.50 -11.01
CA TRP A 584 -7.81 6.15 -10.76
C TRP A 584 -7.04 5.79 -12.04
N GLY A 585 -7.72 5.30 -13.08
CA GLY A 585 -7.13 4.94 -14.38
C GLY A 585 -6.91 3.44 -14.59
N ALA A 586 -7.47 2.57 -13.74
CA ALA A 586 -7.37 1.11 -13.85
C ALA A 586 -8.34 0.54 -14.91
N VAL A 587 -8.13 0.89 -16.17
CA VAL A 587 -9.00 0.55 -17.30
C VAL A 587 -9.25 -0.96 -17.41
N GLY A 588 -8.21 -1.78 -17.27
CA GLY A 588 -8.32 -3.24 -17.29
C GLY A 588 -9.24 -3.81 -16.22
N LYS A 589 -9.16 -3.28 -14.99
CA LYS A 589 -10.08 -3.63 -13.89
C LYS A 589 -11.51 -3.19 -14.21
N THR A 590 -11.70 -1.97 -14.70
CA THR A 590 -13.05 -1.46 -15.04
C THR A 590 -13.70 -2.29 -16.15
N GLN A 591 -12.93 -2.69 -17.17
CA GLN A 591 -13.42 -3.53 -18.26
C GLN A 591 -13.76 -4.94 -17.78
N ALA A 592 -12.94 -5.52 -16.90
CA ALA A 592 -13.24 -6.79 -16.25
C ALA A 592 -14.55 -6.70 -15.44
N MET A 593 -14.74 -5.62 -14.66
CA MET A 593 -15.98 -5.39 -13.92
C MET A 593 -17.20 -5.27 -14.83
N LYS A 594 -17.13 -4.54 -15.95
CA LYS A 594 -18.26 -4.46 -16.91
C LYS A 594 -18.61 -5.81 -17.53
N THR A 595 -17.60 -6.64 -17.78
CA THR A 595 -17.77 -7.97 -18.36
C THR A 595 -18.45 -8.91 -17.36
N GLU A 596 -18.06 -8.86 -16.08
CA GLU A 596 -18.65 -9.67 -15.00
C GLU A 596 -20.01 -9.11 -14.53
N LEU A 597 -20.21 -7.79 -14.60
CA LEU A 597 -21.36 -7.07 -14.06
C LEU A 597 -21.93 -6.09 -15.11
N PRO A 598 -22.81 -6.55 -16.01
CA PRO A 598 -23.30 -5.75 -17.14
C PRO A 598 -24.05 -4.45 -16.76
N PHE A 599 -24.51 -4.31 -15.52
CA PHE A 599 -25.18 -3.09 -15.04
C PHE A 599 -24.19 -1.95 -14.72
N VAL A 600 -22.93 -2.28 -14.45
CA VAL A 600 -21.90 -1.32 -14.07
C VAL A 600 -21.41 -0.54 -15.30
N GLY A 601 -21.23 0.77 -15.16
CA GLY A 601 -20.76 1.62 -16.26
C GLY A 601 -21.81 1.90 -17.35
N THR A 602 -23.03 1.38 -17.19
CA THR A 602 -24.19 2.00 -17.84
C THR A 602 -24.38 3.34 -17.14
N ALA A 603 -24.16 4.45 -17.85
CA ALA A 603 -24.76 5.69 -17.40
C ALA A 603 -26.26 5.39 -17.33
N GLN A 604 -26.82 5.36 -16.12
CA GLN A 604 -28.17 5.86 -15.99
C GLN A 604 -28.07 7.32 -16.46
N ARG A 605 -28.25 7.53 -17.76
CA ARG A 605 -28.74 8.81 -18.27
C ARG A 605 -29.93 9.09 -17.39
N GLY A 606 -29.75 10.01 -16.45
CA GLY A 606 -30.82 10.53 -15.65
C GLY A 606 -31.91 10.94 -16.61
N ARG A 607 -32.99 10.17 -16.63
CA ARG A 607 -34.30 10.69 -17.04
C ARG A 607 -34.99 11.39 -15.87
N TRP A 608 -34.20 11.82 -14.88
CA TRP A 608 -34.62 12.37 -13.61
C TRP A 608 -33.77 13.57 -13.20
N LEU A 609 -33.60 14.54 -14.11
CA LEU A 609 -33.26 15.92 -13.74
C LEU A 609 -33.65 16.86 -14.88
N SER A 610 -34.95 17.10 -14.97
CA SER A 610 -35.51 18.39 -15.40
C SER A 610 -36.87 18.56 -14.72
N ASN A 611 -36.84 18.64 -13.39
CA ASN A 611 -37.53 19.66 -12.59
C ASN A 611 -37.57 19.24 -11.11
N HIS A 612 -36.88 20.04 -10.30
CA HIS A 612 -36.93 20.14 -8.84
C HIS A 612 -36.23 19.06 -8.00
N GLY A 613 -35.24 19.51 -7.23
CA GLY A 613 -34.64 18.76 -6.10
C GLY A 613 -33.19 19.15 -5.85
N ASP A 614 -32.99 20.13 -4.98
CA ASP A 614 -31.69 20.73 -4.59
C ASP A 614 -30.73 19.69 -3.96
N PRO A 615 -29.39 19.80 -4.09
CA PRO A 615 -28.39 18.87 -3.54
C PRO A 615 -28.35 18.77 -1.99
N SER A 616 -29.22 19.48 -1.28
CA SER A 616 -29.25 19.62 0.18
C SER A 616 -29.87 18.41 0.91
N ASP A 617 -30.74 17.62 0.27
CA ASP A 617 -31.49 16.55 0.95
C ASP A 617 -30.65 15.30 1.25
N GLN A 618 -29.60 15.03 0.46
CA GLN A 618 -28.72 13.86 0.65
C GLN A 618 -27.77 14.04 1.85
N ASN A 619 -27.34 15.27 2.13
CA ASN A 619 -26.56 15.59 3.33
C ASN A 619 -27.43 15.63 4.60
N SER A 620 -28.73 15.90 4.46
CA SER A 620 -29.67 16.01 5.58
C SER A 620 -29.98 14.64 6.19
N LEU A 621 -30.19 13.62 5.35
CA LEU A 621 -30.33 12.23 5.79
C LEU A 621 -29.05 11.68 6.43
N LEU A 622 -27.88 12.00 5.87
CA LEU A 622 -26.60 11.54 6.43
C LEU A 622 -26.31 12.17 7.81
N ARG A 623 -26.60 13.47 7.97
CA ARG A 623 -26.50 14.16 9.28
C ARG A 623 -27.51 13.63 10.30
N ALA A 624 -28.72 13.29 9.86
CA ALA A 624 -29.73 12.65 10.71
C ALA A 624 -29.24 11.31 11.28
N PHE A 625 -28.64 10.46 10.45
CA PHE A 625 -28.06 9.19 10.91
C PHE A 625 -26.83 9.40 11.81
N GLN A 626 -26.00 10.40 11.55
CA GLN A 626 -24.85 10.75 12.39
C GLN A 626 -25.26 11.27 13.78
N MET A 627 -26.33 12.08 13.87
CA MET A 627 -26.85 12.60 15.14
C MET A 627 -27.50 11.52 16.01
N LEU A 628 -28.16 10.53 15.39
CA LEU A 628 -28.73 9.39 16.11
C LEU A 628 -27.65 8.43 16.63
N ALA A 629 -26.54 8.30 15.88
CA ALA A 629 -25.42 7.44 16.26
C ALA A 629 -24.57 8.00 17.43
N SER A 630 -24.67 9.30 17.75
CA SER A 630 -23.90 9.94 18.82
C SER A 630 -24.55 9.91 20.20
N GLU A 631 -25.81 9.50 20.33
CA GLU A 631 -26.56 9.59 21.59
C GLU A 631 -26.38 8.32 22.45
N THR A 632 -26.00 8.50 23.73
CA THR A 632 -25.62 7.41 24.64
C THR A 632 -26.65 7.12 25.73
N SER A 633 -27.75 7.89 25.81
CA SER A 633 -28.82 7.68 26.79
C SER A 633 -30.17 7.46 26.13
N LEU A 634 -30.87 6.40 26.55
CA LEU A 634 -32.16 6.00 25.99
C LEU A 634 -33.23 7.11 26.05
N PRO A 635 -33.40 7.86 27.15
CA PRO A 635 -34.42 8.92 27.20
C PRO A 635 -34.16 10.08 26.23
N ARG A 636 -32.89 10.47 26.03
CA ARG A 636 -32.54 11.54 25.08
C ARG A 636 -32.59 11.06 23.63
N LEU A 637 -32.26 9.78 23.39
CA LEU A 637 -32.40 9.16 22.08
C LEU A 637 -33.86 9.16 21.63
N VAL A 638 -34.78 8.72 22.49
CA VAL A 638 -36.23 8.72 22.20
C VAL A 638 -36.74 10.13 21.90
N MET A 639 -36.33 11.13 22.68
CA MET A 639 -36.64 12.55 22.40
C MET A 639 -36.16 13.00 21.03
N ARG A 640 -34.92 12.66 20.65
CA ARG A 640 -34.35 13.09 19.37
C ARG A 640 -35.00 12.39 18.19
N ILE A 641 -35.40 11.12 18.35
CA ILE A 641 -36.16 10.40 17.34
C ILE A 641 -37.57 11.02 17.21
N VAL A 642 -38.25 11.40 18.30
CA VAL A 642 -39.52 12.15 18.23
C VAL A 642 -39.38 13.44 17.43
N GLU A 643 -38.35 14.26 17.72
CA GLU A 643 -38.12 15.50 16.98
C GLU A 643 -37.83 15.26 15.50
N LEU A 644 -37.00 14.25 15.19
CA LEU A 644 -36.59 13.93 13.83
C LEU A 644 -37.75 13.34 13.01
N VAL A 645 -38.48 12.37 13.57
CA VAL A 645 -39.67 11.79 12.94
C VAL A 645 -40.73 12.86 12.77
N GLY A 646 -40.95 13.74 13.76
CA GLY A 646 -41.88 14.86 13.64
C GLY A 646 -41.46 15.89 12.59
N GLN A 647 -40.15 16.12 12.40
CA GLN A 647 -39.60 16.97 11.32
C GLN A 647 -39.80 16.33 9.94
N MET A 648 -39.52 15.03 9.81
CA MET A 648 -39.58 14.32 8.53
C MET A 648 -41.00 14.03 8.06
N THR A 649 -41.91 13.75 8.99
CA THR A 649 -43.31 13.39 8.70
C THR A 649 -44.27 14.58 8.79
N GLY A 650 -43.83 15.69 9.39
CA GLY A 650 -44.70 16.83 9.72
C GLY A 650 -45.62 16.59 10.92
N ALA A 651 -45.49 15.46 11.62
CA ALA A 651 -46.33 15.12 12.77
C ALA A 651 -46.13 16.09 13.96
N THR A 652 -47.24 16.46 14.60
CA THR A 652 -47.28 17.36 15.76
C THR A 652 -47.19 16.62 17.10
N ASP A 653 -47.59 15.35 17.15
CA ASP A 653 -47.41 14.43 18.28
C ASP A 653 -46.79 13.12 17.76
N VAL A 654 -45.71 12.66 18.39
CA VAL A 654 -45.06 11.39 18.04
C VAL A 654 -44.92 10.58 19.32
N ARG A 655 -45.47 9.36 19.30
CA ARG A 655 -45.46 8.45 20.45
C ARG A 655 -44.97 7.07 20.04
N PHE A 656 -44.13 6.49 20.89
CA PHE A 656 -43.59 5.15 20.75
C PHE A 656 -44.34 4.16 21.63
N SER A 657 -44.59 2.98 21.07
CA SER A 657 -45.11 1.84 21.83
C SER A 657 -43.93 0.96 22.24
N LEU A 658 -43.59 0.96 23.52
CA LEU A 658 -42.48 0.20 24.09
C LEU A 658 -43.00 -0.92 24.99
N LEU A 659 -42.20 -1.96 25.20
CA LEU A 659 -42.53 -3.06 26.12
C LEU A 659 -41.72 -2.86 27.41
N ASP A 660 -42.39 -2.83 28.57
CA ASP A 660 -41.70 -2.74 29.88
C ASP A 660 -41.14 -4.10 30.32
N ASP A 661 -40.35 -4.11 31.40
CA ASP A 661 -39.70 -5.31 31.94
C ASP A 661 -40.70 -6.37 32.42
N GLU A 662 -41.95 -5.96 32.70
CA GLU A 662 -43.07 -6.84 33.07
C GLU A 662 -43.89 -7.29 31.84
N LYS A 663 -43.37 -7.07 30.63
CA LYS A 663 -43.99 -7.40 29.33
C LYS A 663 -45.32 -6.70 29.06
N ARG A 664 -45.52 -5.52 29.62
CA ARG A 664 -46.68 -4.67 29.35
C ARG A 664 -46.33 -3.60 28.34
N TRP A 665 -47.28 -3.32 27.44
CA TRP A 665 -47.13 -2.23 26.49
C TRP A 665 -47.35 -0.90 27.17
N ILE A 666 -46.37 -0.01 26.99
CA ILE A 666 -46.38 1.38 27.44
C ILE A 666 -46.28 2.28 26.21
N LEU A 667 -46.96 3.42 26.26
CA LEU A 667 -46.82 4.48 25.28
C LEU A 667 -45.93 5.58 25.88
N GLU A 668 -44.87 5.95 25.19
CA GLU A 668 -43.92 7.00 25.60
C GLU A 668 -43.70 7.98 24.45
N GLY A 669 -43.96 9.27 24.69
CA GLY A 669 -44.01 10.24 23.60
C GLY A 669 -44.51 11.62 24.03
N GLY A 670 -44.60 12.53 23.06
CA GLY A 670 -45.15 13.84 23.35
C GLY A 670 -45.23 14.78 22.16
N LEU A 671 -45.98 15.87 22.39
CA LEU A 671 -46.13 16.97 21.45
C LEU A 671 -44.76 17.58 21.14
N ARG A 672 -44.51 17.78 19.85
CA ARG A 672 -43.28 18.41 19.36
C ARG A 672 -43.12 19.80 19.99
N GLY A 673 -42.02 20.02 20.71
CA GLY A 673 -41.70 21.28 21.39
C GLY A 673 -41.93 21.30 22.90
N ARG A 674 -42.35 20.20 23.53
CA ARG A 674 -42.34 20.05 24.99
C ARG A 674 -41.06 19.36 25.47
N GLU A 675 -40.47 19.85 26.57
CA GLU A 675 -39.27 19.25 27.17
C GLU A 675 -39.56 17.96 27.97
N GLN A 676 -40.81 17.73 28.36
CA GLN A 676 -41.19 16.59 29.20
C GLN A 676 -42.08 15.60 28.44
N MET A 677 -41.62 14.35 28.36
CA MET A 677 -42.33 13.24 27.73
C MET A 677 -43.39 12.66 28.65
N GLU A 678 -44.53 12.28 28.06
CA GLU A 678 -45.59 11.58 28.77
C GLU A 678 -45.42 10.08 28.59
N ARG A 679 -45.39 9.35 29.71
CA ARG A 679 -45.39 7.89 29.74
C ARG A 679 -46.72 7.42 30.33
N MET A 680 -47.40 6.51 29.65
CA MET A 680 -48.68 5.96 30.10
C MET A 680 -48.86 4.50 29.69
N THR A 681 -49.69 3.79 30.43
CA THR A 681 -50.07 2.42 30.10
C THR A 681 -51.00 2.40 28.89
N GLN A 682 -51.08 1.25 28.21
CA GLN A 682 -52.00 1.07 27.08
C GLN A 682 -53.47 1.38 27.45
N HIS A 683 -53.88 1.04 28.67
CA HIS A 683 -55.24 1.30 29.14
C HIS A 683 -55.53 2.80 29.29
N GLU A 684 -54.61 3.55 29.89
CA GLU A 684 -54.72 5.01 30.03
C GLU A 684 -54.68 5.73 28.67
N ALA A 685 -53.92 5.20 27.71
CA ALA A 685 -53.86 5.74 26.35
C ALA A 685 -55.20 5.55 25.59
N GLU A 686 -55.89 4.42 25.83
CA GLU A 686 -57.21 4.16 25.27
C GLU A 686 -58.30 5.03 25.90
N GLU A 687 -58.28 5.22 27.22
CA GLU A 687 -59.20 6.12 27.91
C GLU A 687 -59.06 7.57 27.43
N LYS A 688 -57.82 8.01 27.19
CA LYS A 688 -57.51 9.33 26.61
C LYS A 688 -57.72 9.42 25.10
N ARG A 689 -58.17 8.33 24.45
CA ARG A 689 -58.40 8.23 23.01
C ARG A 689 -57.18 8.61 22.16
N LEU A 690 -55.98 8.27 22.62
CA LEU A 690 -54.73 8.59 21.93
C LEU A 690 -54.34 7.48 20.94
N VAL A 691 -54.56 6.21 21.29
CA VAL A 691 -54.32 5.04 20.43
C VAL A 691 -55.32 3.94 20.78
N SER A 692 -55.87 3.25 19.77
CA SER A 692 -56.72 2.06 19.96
C SER A 692 -55.88 0.77 19.94
N SER A 693 -56.15 -0.20 20.84
CA SER A 693 -55.49 -1.52 20.81
C SER A 693 -55.65 -2.27 19.49
N SER A 694 -56.67 -1.95 18.69
CA SER A 694 -56.85 -2.53 17.37
C SER A 694 -55.76 -2.06 16.40
N VAL A 695 -55.40 -0.77 16.44
CA VAL A 695 -54.36 -0.17 15.60
C VAL A 695 -52.98 -0.62 16.03
N GLN A 696 -52.72 -0.67 17.34
CA GLN A 696 -51.44 -1.14 17.87
C GLN A 696 -51.20 -2.63 17.54
N ARG A 697 -52.21 -3.49 17.72
CA ARG A 697 -52.09 -4.92 17.36
C ARG A 697 -51.89 -5.11 15.86
N LEU A 698 -52.55 -4.30 15.03
CA LEU A 698 -52.37 -4.37 13.59
C LEU A 698 -50.96 -3.91 13.19
N ALA A 699 -50.47 -2.81 13.75
CA ALA A 699 -49.11 -2.32 13.52
C ALA A 699 -48.05 -3.36 13.95
N LEU A 700 -48.19 -3.95 15.14
CA LEU A 700 -47.28 -4.99 15.64
C LEU A 700 -47.36 -6.28 14.83
N LYS A 701 -48.54 -6.62 14.30
CA LYS A 701 -48.75 -7.83 13.48
C LYS A 701 -48.27 -7.68 12.05
N THR A 702 -48.35 -6.48 11.49
CA THR A 702 -48.01 -6.21 10.08
C THR A 702 -46.60 -5.67 9.89
N LEU A 703 -46.04 -5.00 10.91
CA LEU A 703 -44.73 -4.32 10.85
C LEU A 703 -44.61 -3.33 9.67
N GLN A 704 -45.74 -2.76 9.22
CA GLN A 704 -45.81 -1.75 8.15
C GLN A 704 -46.42 -0.44 8.69
N PRO A 705 -46.08 0.73 8.13
CA PRO A 705 -46.68 2.02 8.52
C PRO A 705 -48.19 2.05 8.23
N ILE A 706 -49.00 2.41 9.24
CA ILE A 706 -50.47 2.49 9.13
C ILE A 706 -50.89 3.96 9.23
N VAL A 707 -51.67 4.43 8.26
CA VAL A 707 -52.23 5.80 8.22
C VAL A 707 -53.75 5.71 8.23
N SER A 708 -54.40 6.42 9.16
CA SER A 708 -55.87 6.44 9.32
C SER A 708 -56.32 7.86 9.61
N ASP A 709 -57.47 8.26 9.03
CA ASP A 709 -58.07 9.58 9.24
C ASP A 709 -58.55 9.78 10.68
N ASP A 710 -59.04 8.70 11.32
CA ASP A 710 -59.31 8.63 12.75
C ASP A 710 -59.07 7.20 13.25
N ALA A 711 -57.85 6.97 13.73
CA ALA A 711 -57.35 5.68 14.19
C ALA A 711 -58.13 5.10 15.40
N VAL A 712 -59.01 5.89 16.03
CA VAL A 712 -59.78 5.47 17.20
C VAL A 712 -61.11 4.80 16.82
N VAL A 713 -61.66 5.05 15.61
CA VAL A 713 -63.07 4.72 15.29
C VAL A 713 -63.25 3.89 14.00
N ASP A 714 -62.21 3.67 13.21
CA ASP A 714 -62.29 3.02 11.91
C ASP A 714 -62.71 1.52 11.99
N ARG A 715 -63.85 1.16 11.40
CA ARG A 715 -64.46 -0.19 11.44
C ARG A 715 -64.10 -1.08 10.24
N ARG A 716 -63.22 -0.65 9.33
CA ARG A 716 -62.66 -1.51 8.27
C ARG A 716 -61.92 -2.75 8.82
N PHE A 717 -61.76 -2.80 10.14
CA PHE A 717 -61.00 -3.81 10.87
C PHE A 717 -61.82 -5.01 11.40
N ASP A 718 -63.16 -5.09 11.23
CA ASP A 718 -63.98 -6.12 11.91
C ASP A 718 -64.76 -7.17 11.06
N GLU A 719 -65.38 -6.92 9.90
CA GLU A 719 -66.49 -7.83 9.46
C GLU A 719 -66.25 -8.81 8.29
N THR A 720 -65.48 -8.50 7.24
CA THR A 720 -65.43 -9.37 6.04
C THR A 720 -64.36 -10.48 6.12
N PHE A 721 -63.28 -10.26 6.85
CA PHE A 721 -62.21 -11.26 7.05
C PHE A 721 -62.62 -12.38 8.02
N ILE A 722 -63.41 -12.05 9.05
CA ILE A 722 -63.83 -12.99 10.09
C ILE A 722 -64.78 -14.08 9.53
N LYS A 723 -65.67 -13.75 8.59
CA LYS A 723 -66.62 -14.73 8.01
C LYS A 723 -65.95 -15.83 7.19
N GLU A 724 -64.99 -15.49 6.31
CA GLU A 724 -64.31 -16.48 5.47
C GLU A 724 -63.22 -17.26 6.22
N TRP A 725 -62.56 -16.62 7.20
CA TRP A 725 -61.65 -17.30 8.12
C TRP A 725 -62.37 -18.33 9.00
N GLN A 726 -63.57 -18.02 9.52
CA GLN A 726 -64.34 -18.98 10.32
C GLN A 726 -64.89 -20.15 9.50
N ARG A 727 -65.30 -19.92 8.24
CA ARG A 727 -65.77 -20.98 7.32
C ARG A 727 -64.64 -21.96 6.95
N THR A 728 -63.47 -21.46 6.58
CA THR A 728 -62.30 -22.30 6.24
C THR A 728 -61.73 -23.04 7.43
N LYS A 729 -61.71 -22.41 8.62
CA LYS A 729 -61.36 -23.06 9.89
C LYS A 729 -62.32 -24.20 10.25
N ARG A 730 -63.62 -24.06 9.97
CA ARG A 730 -64.64 -25.10 10.26
C ARG A 730 -64.61 -26.27 9.28
N LEU A 731 -64.19 -26.04 8.04
CA LEU A 731 -64.05 -27.06 6.99
C LEU A 731 -62.64 -27.68 6.91
N GLY A 732 -61.69 -27.22 7.74
CA GLY A 732 -60.30 -27.69 7.74
C GLY A 732 -59.54 -27.35 6.45
N GLN A 733 -60.00 -26.34 5.71
CA GLN A 733 -59.46 -26.00 4.39
C GLN A 733 -58.51 -24.81 4.48
N PRO A 734 -57.40 -24.82 3.71
CA PRO A 734 -56.46 -23.71 3.69
C PRO A 734 -57.05 -22.49 2.98
N LEU A 735 -56.69 -21.28 3.41
CA LEU A 735 -57.11 -20.02 2.83
C LEU A 735 -55.87 -19.27 2.33
N ALA A 736 -55.85 -18.89 1.05
CA ALA A 736 -54.80 -18.08 0.47
C ALA A 736 -55.32 -16.66 0.19
N LEU A 737 -54.49 -15.66 0.49
CA LEU A 737 -54.76 -14.25 0.21
C LEU A 737 -53.62 -13.74 -0.67
N VAL A 738 -53.97 -13.15 -1.81
CA VAL A 738 -53.02 -12.63 -2.78
C VAL A 738 -53.24 -11.13 -2.89
N PHE A 739 -52.23 -10.36 -2.50
CA PHE A 739 -52.18 -8.93 -2.80
C PHE A 739 -51.51 -8.72 -4.15
N ILE A 740 -52.13 -7.91 -4.99
CA ILE A 740 -51.70 -7.61 -6.35
C ILE A 740 -51.66 -6.09 -6.46
N ASP A 741 -50.46 -5.53 -6.37
CA ASP A 741 -50.24 -4.13 -6.66
C ASP A 741 -49.88 -3.95 -8.14
N VAL A 742 -50.41 -2.90 -8.78
CA VAL A 742 -50.01 -2.56 -10.15
C VAL A 742 -48.77 -1.68 -10.06
N ASP A 743 -47.61 -2.31 -10.13
CA ASP A 743 -46.32 -1.65 -10.03
C ASP A 743 -46.27 -0.37 -10.89
N LEU A 744 -45.90 0.73 -10.23
CA LEU A 744 -45.70 2.04 -10.87
C LEU A 744 -46.98 2.68 -11.43
N PHE A 745 -48.17 2.32 -10.96
CA PHE A 745 -49.41 2.84 -11.54
C PHE A 745 -49.61 4.34 -11.30
N LYS A 746 -49.15 4.89 -10.17
CA LYS A 746 -49.04 6.37 -10.03
C LYS A 746 -48.20 6.98 -11.15
N LYS A 747 -47.05 6.40 -11.50
CA LYS A 747 -46.22 6.87 -12.63
C LYS A 747 -46.89 6.65 -13.98
N TYR A 748 -47.67 5.59 -14.14
CA TYR A 748 -48.49 5.36 -15.33
C TYR A 748 -49.57 6.43 -15.49
N ASN A 749 -50.27 6.79 -14.39
CA ASN A 749 -51.25 7.86 -14.31
C ASN A 749 -50.63 9.24 -14.59
N ASP A 750 -49.48 9.52 -13.96
CA ASP A 750 -48.77 10.79 -14.11
C ASP A 750 -48.22 10.96 -15.54
N HIS A 751 -47.96 9.86 -16.26
CA HIS A 751 -47.41 9.91 -17.62
C HIS A 751 -48.46 9.86 -18.74
N TYR A 752 -49.51 9.04 -18.62
CA TYR A 752 -50.53 8.85 -19.66
C TYR A 752 -51.87 9.53 -19.34
N GLY A 753 -51.99 10.16 -18.17
CA GLY A 753 -53.19 10.81 -17.67
C GLY A 753 -54.15 9.84 -16.97
N HIS A 754 -54.94 10.37 -16.02
CA HIS A 754 -55.83 9.57 -15.17
C HIS A 754 -56.87 8.73 -15.95
N GLN A 755 -57.35 9.21 -17.11
CA GLN A 755 -58.26 8.43 -17.96
C GLN A 755 -57.60 7.17 -18.54
N ALA A 756 -56.31 7.23 -18.88
CA ALA A 756 -55.57 6.07 -19.36
C ALA A 756 -55.27 5.08 -18.23
N GLY A 757 -54.99 5.56 -17.02
CA GLY A 757 -54.86 4.69 -15.85
C GLY A 757 -56.16 4.02 -15.44
N ASP A 758 -57.30 4.70 -15.51
CA ASP A 758 -58.60 4.06 -15.26
C ASP A 758 -58.87 2.90 -16.24
N MET A 759 -58.48 3.05 -17.51
CA MET A 759 -58.56 1.97 -18.50
C MET A 759 -57.55 0.85 -18.24
N CYS A 760 -56.35 1.17 -17.73
CA CYS A 760 -55.36 0.19 -17.30
C CYS A 760 -55.87 -0.64 -16.10
N LEU A 761 -56.44 -0.01 -15.06
CA LEU A 761 -57.02 -0.74 -13.93
C LEU A 761 -58.22 -1.61 -14.33
N LYS A 762 -59.07 -1.14 -15.26
CA LYS A 762 -60.18 -1.95 -15.79
C LYS A 762 -59.66 -3.20 -16.52
N ARG A 763 -58.56 -3.10 -17.27
CA ARG A 763 -57.94 -4.25 -17.95
C ARG A 763 -57.24 -5.19 -16.98
N VAL A 764 -56.56 -4.67 -15.96
CA VAL A 764 -55.95 -5.48 -14.89
C VAL A 764 -57.03 -6.22 -14.09
N ALA A 765 -58.08 -5.53 -13.64
CA ALA A 765 -59.20 -6.12 -12.93
C ALA A 765 -59.88 -7.22 -13.77
N HIS A 766 -60.13 -6.95 -15.06
CA HIS A 766 -60.70 -7.96 -15.96
C HIS A 766 -59.79 -9.19 -16.10
N THR A 767 -58.47 -8.99 -16.25
CA THR A 767 -57.49 -10.07 -16.36
C THR A 767 -57.46 -10.93 -15.10
N ILE A 768 -57.51 -10.31 -13.91
CA ILE A 768 -57.56 -11.01 -12.63
C ILE A 768 -58.86 -11.82 -12.52
N CYS A 769 -60.02 -11.20 -12.80
CA CYS A 769 -61.31 -11.89 -12.75
C CYS A 769 -61.42 -13.06 -13.73
N THR A 770 -60.79 -13.00 -14.92
CA THR A 770 -60.80 -14.12 -15.88
C THR A 770 -59.79 -15.22 -15.55
N SER A 771 -58.75 -14.90 -14.77
CA SER A 771 -57.70 -15.85 -14.37
C SER A 771 -58.10 -16.70 -13.16
N VAL A 772 -59.16 -16.30 -12.47
CA VAL A 772 -59.66 -16.88 -11.24
C VAL A 772 -61.05 -17.46 -11.55
N GLN A 773 -61.15 -18.79 -11.69
CA GLN A 773 -62.27 -19.45 -12.39
C GLN A 773 -63.27 -20.16 -11.48
N ARG A 774 -63.10 -20.11 -10.14
CA ARG A 774 -64.02 -20.78 -9.21
C ARG A 774 -65.06 -19.80 -8.68
N ALA A 775 -66.28 -20.28 -8.50
CA ALA A 775 -67.39 -19.48 -7.98
C ALA A 775 -67.18 -18.95 -6.54
N GLU A 776 -66.21 -19.49 -5.82
CA GLU A 776 -65.90 -19.19 -4.42
C GLU A 776 -64.67 -18.30 -4.21
N ASP A 777 -63.97 -17.95 -5.30
CA ASP A 777 -62.85 -17.02 -5.26
C ASP A 777 -63.37 -15.58 -5.27
N LEU A 778 -62.78 -14.70 -4.44
CA LEU A 778 -63.20 -13.31 -4.32
C LEU A 778 -62.09 -12.38 -4.80
N VAL A 779 -62.40 -11.53 -5.78
CA VAL A 779 -61.52 -10.45 -6.24
C VAL A 779 -62.10 -9.11 -5.79
N ALA A 780 -61.30 -8.31 -5.10
CA ALA A 780 -61.67 -6.98 -4.64
C ALA A 780 -60.57 -5.96 -4.95
N ARG A 781 -60.93 -4.68 -5.12
CA ARG A 781 -59.96 -3.59 -5.16
C ARG A 781 -59.74 -3.09 -3.73
N TYR A 782 -58.50 -3.14 -3.27
CA TYR A 782 -58.12 -2.83 -1.89
C TYR A 782 -57.89 -1.33 -1.68
N GLY A 783 -57.32 -0.65 -2.67
CA GLY A 783 -57.15 0.80 -2.68
C GLY A 783 -56.39 1.23 -3.92
N GLY A 784 -56.62 2.44 -4.45
CA GLY A 784 -55.82 3.01 -5.55
C GLY A 784 -55.52 2.05 -6.71
N GLU A 785 -54.31 1.51 -6.75
CA GLU A 785 -53.78 0.58 -7.76
C GLU A 785 -53.67 -0.88 -7.31
N GLU A 786 -54.13 -1.18 -6.10
CA GLU A 786 -54.00 -2.46 -5.43
C GLU A 786 -55.32 -3.27 -5.50
N PHE A 787 -55.16 -4.55 -5.81
CA PHE A 787 -56.20 -5.57 -5.82
C PHE A 787 -55.87 -6.66 -4.82
N VAL A 788 -56.90 -7.30 -4.28
CA VAL A 788 -56.79 -8.44 -3.39
C VAL A 788 -57.63 -9.57 -3.95
N VAL A 789 -57.04 -10.77 -3.97
CA VAL A 789 -57.74 -12.00 -4.33
C VAL A 789 -57.71 -12.96 -3.15
N LEU A 790 -58.89 -13.35 -2.68
CA LEU A 790 -59.08 -14.36 -1.66
C LEU A 790 -59.43 -15.69 -2.34
N LEU A 791 -58.66 -16.74 -2.05
CA LEU A 791 -58.75 -18.05 -2.69
C LEU A 791 -58.96 -19.13 -1.62
N PRO A 792 -60.22 -19.48 -1.28
CA PRO A 792 -60.53 -20.55 -0.34
C PRO A 792 -60.12 -21.94 -0.89
N GLY A 793 -59.65 -22.82 -0.01
CA GLY A 793 -59.25 -24.20 -0.36
C GLY A 793 -57.85 -24.34 -1.01
N LEU A 794 -57.06 -23.26 -1.06
CA LEU A 794 -55.72 -23.24 -1.66
C LEU A 794 -54.61 -23.24 -0.59
N GLY A 795 -53.86 -24.33 -0.51
CA GLY A 795 -52.73 -24.51 0.41
C GLY A 795 -51.42 -23.89 -0.08
N SER A 796 -50.54 -23.51 0.86
CA SER A 796 -49.27 -22.78 0.63
C SER A 796 -48.34 -23.37 -0.44
N ARG A 797 -48.43 -24.68 -0.72
CA ARG A 797 -47.64 -25.37 -1.76
C ARG A 797 -48.14 -25.20 -3.21
N ARG A 798 -49.35 -24.67 -3.45
CA ARG A 798 -49.89 -24.44 -4.81
C ARG A 798 -50.02 -22.96 -5.20
N CYS A 799 -49.76 -22.02 -4.28
CA CYS A 799 -49.81 -20.58 -4.59
C CYS A 799 -48.64 -20.14 -5.50
N PHE A 800 -47.59 -20.95 -5.60
CA PHE A 800 -46.58 -20.81 -6.65
C PHE A 800 -46.88 -21.79 -7.79
N VAL A 801 -47.60 -21.33 -8.81
CA VAL A 801 -47.32 -21.52 -10.26
C VAL A 801 -48.55 -21.02 -11.05
N SER A 802 -48.53 -19.75 -11.44
CA SER A 802 -48.76 -19.34 -12.84
C SER A 802 -48.29 -17.90 -13.01
N GLY A 803 -47.00 -17.70 -12.76
CA GLY A 803 -46.23 -16.52 -13.17
C GLY A 803 -45.06 -16.96 -14.03
N LYS A 804 -45.23 -17.98 -14.89
CA LYS A 804 -44.38 -18.09 -16.06
C LYS A 804 -44.66 -16.83 -16.88
N LYS A 805 -43.65 -15.98 -17.10
CA LYS A 805 -43.51 -15.55 -18.51
C LYS A 805 -43.27 -16.84 -19.28
N ALA A 806 -43.99 -17.02 -20.39
CA ALA A 806 -43.86 -18.19 -21.26
C ALA A 806 -42.39 -18.70 -21.33
N GLY A 807 -42.19 -20.00 -21.06
CA GLY A 807 -40.88 -20.69 -21.08
C GLY A 807 -40.34 -21.02 -19.69
N GLN A 808 -40.64 -22.21 -19.14
CA GLN A 808 -39.72 -23.38 -19.02
C GLN A 808 -38.49 -23.11 -18.13
N LYS A 809 -38.09 -23.93 -17.17
CA LYS A 809 -38.53 -25.18 -16.49
C LYS A 809 -37.60 -25.20 -15.25
N SER A 810 -38.15 -25.33 -14.03
CA SER A 810 -37.99 -26.54 -13.18
C SER A 810 -36.53 -26.84 -12.79
N VAL A 811 -36.10 -27.04 -11.53
CA VAL A 811 -36.75 -27.62 -10.34
C VAL A 811 -35.70 -27.49 -9.20
N ARG A 812 -36.05 -26.85 -8.08
CA ARG A 812 -36.28 -27.40 -6.71
C ARG A 812 -35.06 -27.56 -5.77
N HIS A 813 -35.27 -26.92 -4.61
CA HIS A 813 -35.15 -27.40 -3.21
C HIS A 813 -33.70 -27.59 -2.68
N GLY A 814 -33.40 -27.26 -1.42
CA GLY A 814 -34.28 -26.96 -0.28
C GLY A 814 -34.04 -25.60 0.35
#